data_AF-A0A2V2FDF7-F1
#
_entry.id   AF-A0A2V2FDF7-F1
#
_cell.length_a   1.000
_cell.length_b   1.000
_cell.length_c   1.000
_cell.angle_alpha   90.00
_cell.angle_beta   90.00
_cell.angle_gamma   90.00
#
_symmetry.space_group_name_H-M   'P 1'
#
loop_
_entity.id
_entity.type
_entity.pdbx_description
1 polymer ?
#
loop_
_entity_poly.entity_id
_entity_poly.type
_entity_poly.pdbx_seq_one_letter_code
_entity_poly.pdbx_strand_id
1 'polypeptide(L)'
;MKRYTCAFLICLLVLSAWASPAATFAEWGTQAEDGGDDAVYDPFAHLGEDGVRPEEAHRYSEDTAYAISPFSLQSGLDYRYVRVMLTTDHSAAAVNFHGSYALCDAADNPIFRIAPETDYFLSANAAEGMLEVRSAGGELLYSAAAFYFKEYAPAEGEDRNYFKVYDVNGTDNCYLGELNCWYAEAEDGLETAATGLFLVNRVYIEDYLVGVLPFEIGDDAPAEALKAQAVVARNYAVRSIRSTNIFDVYDTSRSQVYRGIPSNAPNTPQAVQATAGQVLFYNGSPIKAYFSASNGGYTEAANNQWTNENDSGPDVVKEDPYDLAYASTHSYNSDRNPYLETVTIPKQPAGDEAAVQALVNNALLPALSEYPALTAAELRVSGIKMAVNNSCTSDACRRHHVTEPTCSHFCGIDVTFTGTVLANGADRLTDVPFEEIAHIADTDLYVNPASGKPYGFFMNSELGKYWLLEDAAGENYIIRHARYGHGVGLSQVGAIEMAETHKWTCDAILGFYFEGCQLMAHSGIAAPDTLAELPAAGEYQKDYRVLSHDAYVYARANETSIVRGVLRAGECVEALAANDTFTKITYGEDAGYIKNAACETPAYTKVQIINLKSYCQVRKGPGTQYDSLGQAYLNEVYPLVQANEETGWHKIMYNGKPGYVFCKYARLLTPAAAGEEAAIPAYRVSVPVPEGYADTTLWIDGVQHNGTLRDGMLVAEAYTGTATNAVLYRYDGTVPVGMAVWKLTLAETEDAYAAERVGGFDDLLSYHGFSVRIRGNSGIRFKSGIAKATRKALLNEGIAGYKLVEYGTLVFTDAAREPYYPFVRGSGLTVSGRAYWTENGVLNDRVIEIVDERLRFASVLTDIPDDRLAEDFPFRAYILLSNGTDTLTLYGPPMRRSIYRVAKNIMGRGDYTADSEEGMFLNRIISLVENGQG
;
A
#
# COMPACT_ATOMS: atom_id res chain seq x y z
N MET A 1 -33.22 -29.99 -30.31
CA MET A 1 -33.40 -30.43 -31.72
C MET A 1 -32.29 -29.81 -32.58
N LYS A 2 -31.44 -30.66 -33.17
CA LYS A 2 -30.57 -30.48 -34.36
C LYS A 2 -29.57 -29.28 -34.52
N ARG A 3 -28.29 -29.69 -34.56
CA ARG A 3 -27.21 -29.40 -35.55
C ARG A 3 -26.66 -27.96 -35.57
N TYR A 4 -25.35 -27.72 -35.40
CA TYR A 4 -24.29 -28.05 -36.38
C TYR A 4 -23.01 -28.67 -35.77
N THR A 5 -22.28 -29.37 -36.63
CA THR A 5 -21.13 -30.27 -36.38
C THR A 5 -19.93 -29.86 -37.26
N CYS A 6 -18.72 -30.18 -36.78
CA CYS A 6 -17.40 -30.34 -37.46
C CYS A 6 -16.62 -29.04 -37.81
N ALA A 7 -15.30 -28.92 -37.59
CA ALA A 7 -14.25 -29.94 -37.56
C ALA A 7 -13.04 -29.57 -36.67
N PHE A 8 -12.42 -30.61 -36.08
CA PHE A 8 -11.20 -30.60 -35.26
C PHE A 8 -10.28 -31.72 -35.79
N LEU A 9 -9.01 -31.43 -36.09
CA LEU A 9 -7.79 -32.29 -36.22
C LEU A 9 -6.74 -31.50 -37.07
N ILE A 10 -5.44 -31.26 -36.74
CA ILE A 10 -4.34 -32.08 -36.18
C ILE A 10 -3.21 -31.16 -35.58
N CYS A 11 -2.74 -31.48 -34.35
CA CYS A 11 -1.37 -31.57 -33.76
C CYS A 11 -0.12 -30.84 -34.37
N LEU A 12 0.96 -30.38 -33.67
CA LEU A 12 1.70 -30.78 -32.44
C LEU A 12 2.76 -29.69 -32.00
N LEU A 13 3.07 -29.63 -30.67
CA LEU A 13 4.37 -29.35 -29.94
C LEU A 13 4.95 -27.91 -29.86
N VAL A 14 5.47 -27.34 -28.75
CA VAL A 14 6.15 -27.76 -27.46
C VAL A 14 5.86 -26.69 -26.35
N LEU A 15 5.25 -26.96 -25.19
CA LEU A 15 5.75 -27.30 -23.81
C LEU A 15 6.73 -26.34 -23.08
N SER A 16 6.20 -25.67 -22.04
CA SER A 16 6.65 -25.45 -20.63
C SER A 16 8.13 -25.27 -20.24
N ALA A 17 8.42 -24.25 -19.40
CA ALA A 17 9.45 -24.38 -18.35
C ALA A 17 9.35 -23.45 -17.11
N TRP A 18 9.06 -24.07 -15.94
CA TRP A 18 9.71 -23.96 -14.61
C TRP A 18 9.55 -22.69 -13.73
N ALA A 19 8.67 -22.78 -12.72
CA ALA A 19 8.86 -22.15 -11.42
C ALA A 19 9.27 -23.24 -10.42
N SER A 20 10.50 -23.19 -9.89
CA SER A 20 11.00 -24.11 -8.87
C SER A 20 10.46 -23.72 -7.48
N PRO A 21 10.08 -24.68 -6.60
CA PRO A 21 9.67 -24.38 -5.22
C PRO A 21 10.81 -23.71 -4.44
N ALA A 22 10.50 -22.70 -3.62
CA ALA A 22 11.52 -22.05 -2.79
C ALA A 22 11.98 -22.99 -1.65
N ALA A 23 13.29 -23.05 -1.40
CA ALA A 23 13.85 -23.80 -0.27
C ALA A 23 13.30 -23.26 1.06
N THR A 24 12.79 -24.15 1.92
CA THR A 24 12.18 -23.77 3.20
C THR A 24 13.06 -24.18 4.39
N PHE A 25 12.84 -23.54 5.54
CA PHE A 25 13.60 -23.81 6.76
C PHE A 25 12.84 -24.78 7.66
N ALA A 26 13.42 -25.96 7.94
CA ALA A 26 12.91 -26.83 8.99
C ALA A 26 13.53 -26.44 10.34
N GLU A 27 12.75 -25.79 11.21
CA GLU A 27 13.06 -25.77 12.63
C GLU A 27 12.94 -27.19 13.21
N TRP A 28 13.79 -27.55 14.18
CA TRP A 28 13.64 -28.83 14.90
C TRP A 28 12.36 -28.79 15.72
N GLY A 29 11.25 -29.22 15.11
CA GLY A 29 10.04 -29.60 15.79
C GLY A 29 10.32 -30.80 16.69
N THR A 30 10.00 -30.67 17.96
CA THR A 30 9.93 -31.79 18.89
C THR A 30 8.84 -32.75 18.42
N GLN A 31 9.22 -33.96 18.02
CA GLN A 31 8.44 -35.15 18.35
C GLN A 31 9.39 -36.35 18.41
N ALA A 32 9.60 -36.83 19.64
CA ALA A 32 9.66 -38.26 19.85
C ALA A 32 8.33 -38.85 19.34
N GLU A 33 8.43 -39.97 18.65
CA GLU A 33 7.33 -40.76 18.13
C GLU A 33 6.21 -40.96 19.18
N ASP A 34 4.96 -40.63 18.82
CA ASP A 34 3.78 -41.51 18.90
C ASP A 34 2.45 -40.71 18.91
N GLY A 35 1.61 -40.98 17.89
CA GLY A 35 0.15 -41.09 18.01
C GLY A 35 -0.75 -39.85 17.91
N GLY A 36 -1.49 -39.74 16.80
CA GLY A 36 -2.92 -39.38 16.84
C GLY A 36 -3.43 -38.17 16.02
N ASP A 37 -4.11 -38.50 14.91
CA ASP A 37 -5.19 -37.82 14.16
C ASP A 37 -4.99 -36.52 13.37
N ASP A 38 -5.47 -36.62 12.12
CA ASP A 38 -5.34 -35.76 10.96
C ASP A 38 -6.35 -34.59 10.89
N ALA A 39 -5.98 -33.54 10.14
CA ALA A 39 -6.86 -32.88 9.17
C ALA A 39 -6.04 -32.15 8.09
N VAL A 40 -6.19 -32.59 6.84
CA VAL A 40 -5.57 -32.04 5.61
C VAL A 40 -6.61 -31.24 4.83
N TYR A 41 -6.20 -30.07 4.34
CA TYR A 41 -6.91 -29.22 3.37
C TYR A 41 -6.53 -29.66 1.94
N ASP A 42 -7.53 -29.90 1.08
CA ASP A 42 -7.33 -30.17 -0.36
C ASP A 42 -8.09 -29.12 -1.21
N PRO A 43 -7.39 -28.21 -1.89
CA PRO A 43 -7.98 -27.31 -2.87
C PRO A 43 -8.09 -28.04 -4.22
N PHE A 44 -9.25 -27.90 -4.89
CA PHE A 44 -9.54 -28.29 -6.29
C PHE A 44 -10.30 -29.61 -6.56
N ALA A 45 -11.60 -29.65 -6.22
CA ALA A 45 -12.57 -30.49 -6.92
C ALA A 45 -13.69 -29.65 -7.60
N HIS A 46 -13.65 -29.66 -8.93
CA HIS A 46 -14.42 -29.04 -10.04
C HIS A 46 -15.95 -29.35 -10.08
N LEU A 47 -16.86 -28.77 -10.91
CA LEU A 47 -17.01 -27.68 -11.90
C LEU A 47 -18.52 -27.64 -12.29
N GLY A 48 -19.06 -26.49 -12.71
CA GLY A 48 -20.35 -26.39 -13.41
C GLY A 48 -20.83 -24.94 -13.68
N GLU A 49 -20.66 -24.49 -14.92
CA GLU A 49 -21.09 -23.25 -15.65
C GLU A 49 -22.56 -22.82 -15.40
N ASP A 50 -23.06 -21.57 -15.50
CA ASP A 50 -22.76 -20.36 -16.32
C ASP A 50 -23.36 -19.07 -15.67
N GLY A 51 -22.79 -17.88 -15.93
CA GLY A 51 -23.57 -16.62 -16.03
C GLY A 51 -23.13 -15.36 -15.24
N VAL A 52 -22.19 -14.59 -15.82
CA VAL A 52 -21.94 -13.11 -15.70
C VAL A 52 -21.69 -12.46 -14.31
N ARG A 53 -20.49 -11.86 -14.19
CA ARG A 53 -19.90 -11.13 -13.04
C ARG A 53 -20.33 -9.67 -12.97
N PRO A 54 -20.26 -9.04 -11.77
CA PRO A 54 -19.22 -8.04 -11.56
C PRO A 54 -18.42 -8.33 -10.27
N GLU A 55 -17.13 -8.57 -10.44
CA GLU A 55 -16.11 -8.65 -9.38
C GLU A 55 -15.39 -7.28 -9.42
N GLU A 56 -15.09 -6.65 -8.28
CA GLU A 56 -13.74 -6.71 -7.71
C GLU A 56 -13.79 -6.38 -6.20
N ALA A 57 -13.56 -7.40 -5.37
CA ALA A 57 -13.18 -7.24 -3.98
C ALA A 57 -11.71 -7.65 -3.84
N HIS A 58 -10.87 -6.68 -3.49
CA HIS A 58 -9.44 -6.83 -3.28
C HIS A 58 -9.11 -7.91 -2.25
N ARG A 59 -8.26 -8.87 -2.64
CA ARG A 59 -7.47 -9.70 -1.74
C ARG A 59 -6.05 -9.15 -1.72
N TYR A 60 -5.57 -8.79 -0.53
CA TYR A 60 -4.18 -8.48 -0.26
C TYR A 60 -3.31 -9.70 -0.60
N SER A 61 -2.37 -9.54 -1.53
CA SER A 61 -1.18 -10.39 -1.66
C SER A 61 0.02 -9.64 -1.10
N GLU A 62 0.82 -10.35 -0.31
CA GLU A 62 2.02 -9.85 0.36
C GLU A 62 3.12 -9.51 -0.66
N ASP A 63 3.17 -8.25 -1.11
CA ASP A 63 4.33 -7.65 -1.79
C ASP A 63 4.61 -6.26 -1.20
N THR A 64 5.43 -6.22 -0.14
CA THR A 64 5.72 -4.99 0.64
C THR A 64 6.88 -4.15 0.11
N ALA A 65 7.27 -4.23 -1.17
CA ALA A 65 8.56 -3.68 -1.62
C ALA A 65 8.56 -2.61 -2.73
N TYR A 66 7.41 -2.04 -3.11
CA TYR A 66 7.36 -0.89 -4.05
C TYR A 66 6.63 0.35 -3.51
N ALA A 67 6.43 0.46 -2.20
CA ALA A 67 5.78 1.63 -1.63
C ALA A 67 6.65 2.88 -1.75
N ILE A 68 6.35 3.75 -2.73
CA ILE A 68 6.72 5.17 -2.70
C ILE A 68 6.28 5.69 -1.32
N SER A 69 7.21 6.27 -0.54
CA SER A 69 6.83 6.87 0.73
C SER A 69 5.97 8.10 0.44
N PRO A 70 4.77 8.25 1.04
CA PRO A 70 4.08 9.53 1.00
C PRO A 70 5.00 10.61 1.59
N PHE A 71 5.10 11.75 0.90
CA PHE A 71 5.99 12.84 1.31
C PHE A 71 5.64 13.35 2.70
N SER A 72 6.68 13.63 3.50
CA SER A 72 6.61 14.40 4.75
C SER A 72 5.63 13.93 5.84
N LEU A 73 5.15 12.69 5.84
CA LEU A 73 4.50 12.19 7.05
C LEU A 73 5.57 11.94 8.11
N GLN A 74 5.72 12.92 9.01
CA GLN A 74 6.22 12.68 10.37
C GLN A 74 5.61 11.36 10.86
N SER A 75 6.41 10.50 11.48
CA SER A 75 5.96 9.20 11.97
C SER A 75 4.65 9.31 12.76
N GLY A 76 3.50 8.95 12.15
CA GLY A 76 2.18 9.08 12.78
C GLY A 76 1.04 9.36 11.80
N LEU A 77 -0.20 9.36 12.31
CA LEU A 77 -1.40 9.84 11.60
C LEU A 77 -1.54 11.35 11.85
N ASP A 78 -1.52 12.16 10.79
CA ASP A 78 -1.80 13.60 10.88
C ASP A 78 -3.26 13.87 10.47
N TYR A 79 -4.14 13.99 11.47
CA TYR A 79 -5.57 14.21 11.25
C TYR A 79 -5.92 15.65 10.85
N ARG A 80 -4.94 16.55 10.80
CA ARG A 80 -5.16 17.94 10.37
C ARG A 80 -5.33 18.03 8.85
N TYR A 81 -4.76 17.09 8.10
CA TYR A 81 -4.75 17.14 6.64
C TYR A 81 -5.40 15.91 6.03
N VAL A 82 -6.10 16.13 4.91
CA VAL A 82 -6.68 15.08 4.08
C VAL A 82 -6.00 15.12 2.73
N ARG A 83 -5.68 13.95 2.18
CA ARG A 83 -5.12 13.81 0.84
C ARG A 83 -6.21 13.35 -0.10
N VAL A 84 -6.60 14.21 -1.04
CA VAL A 84 -7.70 13.96 -1.97
C VAL A 84 -7.13 13.64 -3.34
N MET A 85 -7.45 12.48 -3.90
CA MET A 85 -7.09 12.17 -5.27
C MET A 85 -7.99 12.95 -6.23
N LEU A 86 -7.38 13.77 -7.10
CA LEU A 86 -8.07 14.54 -8.12
C LEU A 86 -8.26 13.68 -9.37
N THR A 87 -9.49 13.61 -9.87
CA THR A 87 -9.81 12.80 -11.05
C THR A 87 -9.25 13.44 -12.31
N THR A 88 -8.32 12.77 -12.99
CA THR A 88 -7.66 13.22 -14.22
C THR A 88 -7.49 12.06 -15.20
N ASP A 89 -7.01 12.31 -16.42
CA ASP A 89 -6.79 11.27 -17.44
C ASP A 89 -5.49 10.45 -17.25
N HIS A 90 -4.75 10.72 -16.17
CA HIS A 90 -3.45 10.14 -15.82
C HIS A 90 -2.33 10.32 -16.87
N SER A 91 -2.55 11.03 -17.96
CA SER A 91 -1.55 11.22 -19.01
C SER A 91 -0.81 12.54 -18.84
N ALA A 92 -1.58 13.61 -18.58
CA ALA A 92 -1.07 14.96 -18.44
C ALA A 92 -2.05 15.83 -17.67
N ALA A 93 -1.55 16.94 -17.13
CA ALA A 93 -2.37 17.97 -16.54
C ALA A 93 -1.73 19.34 -16.74
N ALA A 94 -2.55 20.37 -16.91
CA ALA A 94 -2.09 21.74 -16.77
C ALA A 94 -2.43 22.21 -15.36
N VAL A 95 -1.54 22.99 -14.76
CA VAL A 95 -1.72 23.55 -13.42
C VAL A 95 -1.30 25.01 -13.39
N ASN A 96 -2.00 25.81 -12.59
CA ASN A 96 -1.75 27.24 -12.41
C ASN A 96 -1.78 27.57 -10.92
N PHE A 97 -0.97 28.53 -10.47
CA PHE A 97 -0.84 28.86 -9.06
C PHE A 97 -1.07 30.35 -8.83
N HIS A 98 -1.88 30.65 -7.82
CA HIS A 98 -2.07 32.00 -7.29
C HIS A 98 -1.38 32.09 -5.92
N GLY A 99 -0.53 33.10 -5.75
CA GLY A 99 0.22 33.31 -4.50
C GLY A 99 1.58 32.58 -4.47
N SER A 100 2.02 32.24 -3.26
CA SER A 100 3.40 31.81 -2.98
C SER A 100 3.54 30.29 -3.00
N TYR A 101 4.10 29.75 -4.07
CA TYR A 101 4.41 28.33 -4.21
C TYR A 101 5.87 28.07 -4.62
N ALA A 102 6.39 26.91 -4.25
CA ALA A 102 7.62 26.36 -4.83
C ALA A 102 7.45 24.88 -5.19
N LEU A 103 8.02 24.47 -6.31
CA LEU A 103 8.20 23.06 -6.64
C LEU A 103 9.28 22.50 -5.72
N CYS A 104 8.94 21.46 -4.98
CA CYS A 104 9.83 20.75 -4.07
C CYS A 104 9.99 19.30 -4.50
N ASP A 105 11.18 18.74 -4.26
CA ASP A 105 11.40 17.31 -4.42
C ASP A 105 10.78 16.52 -3.27
N ALA A 106 10.91 15.19 -3.33
CA ALA A 106 10.35 14.30 -2.32
C ALA A 106 10.84 14.51 -0.88
N ALA A 107 12.01 15.14 -0.74
CA ALA A 107 12.69 15.35 0.52
C ALA A 107 12.47 16.77 1.05
N ASP A 108 11.46 17.49 0.53
CA ASP A 108 11.12 18.87 0.90
C ASP A 108 12.19 19.90 0.53
N ASN A 109 13.07 19.58 -0.44
CA ASN A 109 14.02 20.57 -0.93
C ASN A 109 13.37 21.46 -1.99
N PRO A 110 13.45 22.80 -1.85
CA PRO A 110 12.94 23.70 -2.88
C PRO A 110 13.81 23.63 -4.14
N ILE A 111 13.18 23.28 -5.25
CA ILE A 111 13.84 23.14 -6.56
C ILE A 111 13.65 24.41 -7.38
N PHE A 112 12.41 24.87 -7.50
CA PHE A 112 12.06 25.96 -8.38
C PHE A 112 10.95 26.81 -7.77
N ARG A 113 11.11 28.14 -7.83
CA ARG A 113 10.07 29.07 -7.41
C ARG A 113 8.97 29.15 -8.45
N ILE A 114 7.72 28.94 -8.05
CA ILE A 114 6.58 29.08 -8.96
C ILE A 114 6.31 30.55 -9.22
N ALA A 115 6.18 30.89 -10.50
CA ALA A 115 5.69 32.19 -10.93
C ALA A 115 4.16 32.18 -10.81
N PRO A 116 3.57 33.15 -10.08
CA PRO A 116 2.12 33.22 -9.96
C PRO A 116 1.47 33.49 -11.33
N GLU A 117 0.23 33.03 -11.48
CA GLU A 117 -0.59 33.20 -12.68
C GLU A 117 0.04 32.64 -13.97
N THR A 118 0.96 31.69 -13.84
CA THR A 118 1.64 31.03 -14.96
C THR A 118 1.22 29.56 -15.03
N ASP A 119 0.91 29.09 -16.25
CA ASP A 119 0.59 27.69 -16.48
C ASP A 119 1.87 26.83 -16.52
N TYR A 120 1.79 25.68 -15.87
CA TYR A 120 2.78 24.61 -15.88
C TYR A 120 2.14 23.32 -16.38
N PHE A 121 2.88 22.56 -17.18
CA PHE A 121 2.39 21.34 -17.79
C PHE A 121 3.06 20.12 -17.17
N LEU A 122 2.24 19.25 -16.60
CA LEU A 122 2.61 17.97 -16.02
C LEU A 122 2.34 16.87 -17.03
N SER A 123 3.25 15.92 -17.23
CA SER A 123 3.01 14.76 -18.08
C SER A 123 3.70 13.52 -17.56
N ALA A 124 3.06 12.37 -17.72
CA ALA A 124 3.67 11.08 -17.43
C ALA A 124 4.55 10.62 -18.60
N ASN A 125 5.82 10.35 -18.32
CA ASN A 125 6.70 9.62 -19.22
C ASN A 125 6.64 8.13 -18.84
N ALA A 126 5.68 7.42 -19.43
CA ALA A 126 5.43 6.02 -19.10
C ALA A 126 6.59 5.07 -19.46
N ALA A 127 7.44 5.44 -20.43
CA ALA A 127 8.63 4.65 -20.76
C ALA A 127 9.70 4.74 -19.64
N GLU A 128 9.73 5.86 -18.92
CA GLU A 128 10.72 6.14 -17.89
C GLU A 128 10.18 6.02 -16.46
N GLY A 129 8.88 5.78 -16.29
CA GLY A 129 8.27 5.71 -14.97
C GLY A 129 8.38 7.02 -14.18
N MET A 130 8.28 8.15 -14.90
CA MET A 130 8.57 9.51 -14.40
C MET A 130 7.45 10.48 -14.72
N LEU A 131 7.41 11.57 -13.97
CA LEU A 131 6.64 12.76 -14.29
C LEU A 131 7.58 13.87 -14.75
N GLU A 132 7.14 14.66 -15.72
CA GLU A 132 7.83 15.86 -16.18
C GLU A 132 7.00 17.10 -15.83
N VAL A 133 7.67 18.17 -15.39
CA VAL A 133 7.09 19.51 -15.25
C VAL A 133 7.71 20.41 -16.29
N ARG A 134 6.87 21.04 -17.10
CA ARG A 134 7.27 21.96 -18.15
C ARG A 134 6.68 23.34 -17.94
N SER A 135 7.42 24.37 -18.36
CA SER A 135 6.91 25.74 -18.39
C SER A 135 5.86 25.92 -19.49
N ALA A 136 5.16 27.05 -19.47
CA ALA A 136 4.25 27.44 -20.55
C ALA A 136 4.91 27.44 -21.95
N GLY A 137 6.23 27.67 -22.02
CA GLY A 137 7.02 27.64 -23.25
C GLY A 137 7.48 26.23 -23.68
N GLY A 138 7.14 25.19 -22.94
CA GLY A 138 7.52 23.79 -23.20
C GLY A 138 8.89 23.38 -22.65
N GLU A 139 9.60 24.29 -21.96
CA GLU A 139 10.89 24.01 -21.31
C GLU A 139 10.70 23.02 -20.17
N LEU A 140 11.51 21.96 -20.13
CA LEU A 140 11.54 21.01 -19.00
C LEU A 140 12.17 21.69 -17.77
N LEU A 141 11.40 21.82 -16.71
CA LEU A 141 11.81 22.43 -15.45
C LEU A 141 12.27 21.38 -14.44
N TYR A 142 11.56 20.26 -14.36
CA TYR A 142 11.88 19.18 -13.42
C TYR A 142 11.34 17.84 -13.92
N SER A 143 12.01 16.74 -13.57
CA SER A 143 11.54 15.38 -13.85
C SER A 143 11.89 14.44 -12.70
N ALA A 144 10.88 13.73 -12.18
CA ALA A 144 11.02 12.75 -11.11
C ALA A 144 9.78 11.84 -11.05
N ALA A 145 9.87 10.69 -10.38
CA ALA A 145 8.69 9.84 -10.13
C ALA A 145 7.70 10.50 -9.17
N ALA A 146 8.14 11.50 -8.41
CA ALA A 146 7.34 12.14 -7.39
C ALA A 146 7.90 13.55 -7.09
N PHE A 147 7.01 14.54 -6.96
CA PHE A 147 7.31 15.88 -6.44
C PHE A 147 6.02 16.54 -5.94
N TYR A 148 6.12 17.72 -5.35
CA TYR A 148 4.93 18.50 -4.98
C TYR A 148 5.16 20.00 -5.08
N PHE A 149 4.05 20.71 -5.20
CA PHE A 149 4.01 22.16 -5.14
C PHE A 149 3.63 22.57 -3.72
N LYS A 150 4.63 23.02 -2.96
CA LYS A 150 4.50 23.40 -1.56
C LYS A 150 3.95 24.81 -1.44
N GLU A 151 2.98 24.97 -0.54
CA GLU A 151 2.41 26.27 -0.19
C GLU A 151 3.29 27.00 0.84
N TYR A 152 3.46 28.30 0.65
CA TYR A 152 4.19 29.20 1.57
C TYR A 152 3.31 30.38 1.97
N ALA A 153 3.77 31.18 2.93
CA ALA A 153 3.04 32.36 3.39
C ALA A 153 2.61 33.24 2.20
N PRO A 154 1.32 33.66 2.14
CA PRO A 154 0.83 34.55 1.10
C PRO A 154 1.68 35.82 1.00
N ALA A 155 1.84 36.33 -0.22
CA ALA A 155 2.55 37.58 -0.45
C ALA A 155 1.85 38.75 0.29
N GLU A 156 2.60 39.79 0.63
CA GLU A 156 2.05 40.97 1.30
C GLU A 156 0.88 41.56 0.50
N GLY A 157 -0.31 41.58 1.12
CA GLY A 157 -1.55 42.11 0.51
C GLY A 157 -2.44 41.06 -0.16
N GLU A 158 -2.05 39.79 -0.21
CA GLU A 158 -2.89 38.68 -0.69
C GLU A 158 -3.59 37.98 0.49
N ASP A 159 -4.86 37.64 0.30
CA ASP A 159 -5.70 37.03 1.35
C ASP A 159 -5.48 35.52 1.50
N ARG A 160 -5.09 34.82 0.43
CA ARG A 160 -4.86 33.36 0.41
C ARG A 160 -4.10 32.92 -0.84
N ASN A 161 -3.41 31.78 -0.76
CA ASN A 161 -2.92 31.08 -1.95
C ASN A 161 -3.96 30.06 -2.43
N TYR A 162 -3.91 29.70 -3.71
CA TYR A 162 -4.62 28.55 -4.26
C TYR A 162 -3.95 28.08 -5.55
N PHE A 163 -4.26 26.86 -5.97
CA PHE A 163 -3.86 26.35 -7.27
C PHE A 163 -5.06 25.86 -8.06
N LYS A 164 -4.97 25.90 -9.39
CA LYS A 164 -5.96 25.40 -10.31
C LYS A 164 -5.37 24.22 -11.05
N VAL A 165 -6.15 23.15 -11.18
CA VAL A 165 -5.86 22.03 -12.08
C VAL A 165 -6.94 22.05 -13.14
N TYR A 166 -6.53 22.08 -14.41
CA TYR A 166 -7.48 22.13 -15.53
C TYR A 166 -8.06 20.74 -15.80
N ASP A 167 -9.34 20.71 -16.20
CA ASP A 167 -10.06 19.50 -16.62
C ASP A 167 -10.19 18.39 -15.56
N VAL A 168 -10.22 18.75 -14.26
CA VAL A 168 -10.57 17.80 -13.20
C VAL A 168 -12.06 17.53 -13.26
N ASN A 169 -12.46 16.30 -13.57
CA ASN A 169 -13.87 15.94 -13.78
C ASN A 169 -14.60 16.85 -14.80
N GLY A 170 -13.92 17.34 -15.84
CA GLY A 170 -14.52 18.28 -16.80
C GLY A 170 -14.67 19.71 -16.26
N THR A 171 -14.04 20.03 -15.13
CA THR A 171 -14.15 21.33 -14.44
C THR A 171 -12.79 21.91 -14.06
N ASP A 172 -12.79 23.23 -13.89
CA ASP A 172 -11.61 24.07 -13.76
C ASP A 172 -11.53 24.64 -12.33
N ASN A 173 -11.58 23.76 -11.32
CA ASN A 173 -11.71 24.15 -9.91
C ASN A 173 -10.40 24.72 -9.33
N CYS A 174 -10.54 25.62 -8.36
CA CYS A 174 -9.43 26.12 -7.55
C CYS A 174 -9.35 25.35 -6.23
N TYR A 175 -8.16 24.98 -5.80
CA TYR A 175 -7.89 24.15 -4.63
C TYR A 175 -6.95 24.88 -3.65
N LEU A 176 -7.19 24.68 -2.36
CA LEU A 176 -6.33 25.17 -1.28
C LEU A 176 -5.28 24.11 -0.92
N GLY A 177 -4.20 24.54 -0.26
CA GLY A 177 -3.14 23.63 0.20
C GLY A 177 -2.12 23.30 -0.88
N GLU A 178 -1.59 22.09 -0.80
CA GLU A 178 -0.49 21.59 -1.62
C GLU A 178 -0.99 20.65 -2.72
N LEU A 179 -0.25 20.62 -3.84
CA LEU A 179 -0.47 19.66 -4.93
C LEU A 179 0.68 18.65 -4.96
N ASN A 180 0.39 17.41 -4.59
CA ASN A 180 1.31 16.29 -4.66
C ASN A 180 1.14 15.55 -5.98
N CYS A 181 2.25 15.20 -6.62
CA CYS A 181 2.27 14.54 -7.92
C CYS A 181 3.07 13.24 -7.83
N TRP A 182 2.48 12.14 -8.32
CA TRP A 182 3.10 10.82 -8.36
C TRP A 182 2.97 10.17 -9.74
N TYR A 183 4.04 9.51 -10.15
CA TYR A 183 3.94 8.48 -11.18
C TYR A 183 3.59 7.15 -10.49
N ALA A 184 2.56 6.47 -10.96
CA ALA A 184 2.24 5.10 -10.53
C ALA A 184 1.89 4.21 -11.71
N GLU A 185 2.18 2.93 -11.56
CA GLU A 185 1.81 1.87 -12.50
C GLU A 185 0.50 1.22 -12.06
N ALA A 186 -0.26 0.66 -13.00
CA ALA A 186 -1.54 -0.01 -12.70
C ALA A 186 -1.38 -1.16 -11.66
N GLU A 187 -0.19 -1.75 -11.58
CA GLU A 187 0.16 -2.78 -10.60
C GLU A 187 0.32 -2.24 -9.17
N ASP A 188 0.49 -0.91 -8.99
CA ASP A 188 0.58 -0.26 -7.67
C ASP A 188 -0.77 -0.19 -6.93
N GLY A 189 -1.87 -0.58 -7.60
CA GLY A 189 -3.18 -0.76 -6.98
C GLY A 189 -3.89 0.55 -6.57
N LEU A 190 -3.46 1.71 -7.09
CA LEU A 190 -4.05 3.01 -6.79
C LEU A 190 -5.38 3.26 -7.53
N GLU A 191 -5.49 2.79 -8.77
CA GLU A 191 -6.70 2.80 -9.59
C GLU A 191 -6.68 1.54 -10.46
N THR A 192 -7.85 0.91 -10.66
CA THR A 192 -7.96 -0.28 -11.49
C THR A 192 -7.67 0.10 -12.95
N ALA A 193 -6.51 -0.35 -13.44
CA ALA A 193 -6.02 -0.20 -14.81
C ALA A 193 -5.43 1.16 -15.23
N ALA A 194 -5.13 2.09 -14.31
CA ALA A 194 -4.49 3.37 -14.64
C ALA A 194 -2.98 3.38 -14.32
N THR A 195 -2.16 3.65 -15.33
CA THR A 195 -0.72 3.95 -15.20
C THR A 195 -0.48 5.39 -15.63
N GLY A 196 0.26 6.16 -14.84
CA GLY A 196 0.68 7.52 -15.22
C GLY A 196 0.69 8.52 -14.07
N LEU A 197 0.24 9.73 -14.36
CA LEU A 197 0.19 10.88 -13.47
C LEU A 197 -0.96 10.77 -12.47
N PHE A 198 -0.66 10.83 -11.18
CA PHE A 198 -1.62 10.94 -10.10
C PHE A 198 -1.44 12.28 -9.41
N LEU A 199 -2.51 13.07 -9.37
CA LEU A 199 -2.56 14.36 -8.70
C LEU A 199 -3.34 14.25 -7.42
N VAL A 200 -2.74 14.66 -6.31
CA VAL A 200 -3.34 14.54 -4.99
C VAL A 200 -3.22 15.85 -4.24
N ASN A 201 -4.36 16.42 -3.89
CA ASN A 201 -4.43 17.64 -3.12
C ASN A 201 -4.30 17.31 -1.62
N ARG A 202 -3.23 17.78 -0.98
CA ARG A 202 -3.08 17.73 0.48
C ARG A 202 -3.59 19.06 1.05
N VAL A 203 -4.69 18.99 1.79
CA VAL A 203 -5.44 20.19 2.23
C VAL A 203 -5.82 20.06 3.71
N TYR A 204 -5.87 21.19 4.42
CA TYR A 204 -6.35 21.22 5.79
C TYR A 204 -7.79 20.72 5.86
N ILE A 205 -8.12 19.88 6.84
CA ILE A 205 -9.39 19.14 6.86
C ILE A 205 -10.61 20.07 6.90
N GLU A 206 -10.52 21.22 7.57
CA GLU A 206 -11.63 22.17 7.59
C GLU A 206 -11.81 22.87 6.23
N ASP A 207 -10.72 23.17 5.52
CA ASP A 207 -10.75 23.73 4.17
C ASP A 207 -11.28 22.71 3.14
N TYR A 208 -10.94 21.43 3.32
CA TYR A 208 -11.53 20.32 2.56
C TYR A 208 -13.05 20.30 2.69
N LEU A 209 -13.58 20.43 3.92
CA LEU A 209 -15.02 20.39 4.17
C LEU A 209 -15.76 21.57 3.54
N VAL A 210 -15.14 22.75 3.47
CA VAL A 210 -15.68 23.90 2.73
C VAL A 210 -15.89 23.56 1.25
N GLY A 211 -15.02 22.75 0.67
CA GLY A 211 -15.13 22.27 -0.70
C GLY A 211 -16.02 21.04 -0.91
N VAL A 212 -16.48 20.40 0.18
CA VAL A 212 -17.39 19.24 0.14
C VAL A 212 -18.84 19.66 0.31
N LEU A 213 -19.13 20.43 1.36
CA LEU A 213 -20.51 20.70 1.79
C LEU A 213 -21.43 21.30 0.72
N PRO A 214 -20.99 22.30 -0.08
CA PRO A 214 -21.82 22.89 -1.13
C PRO A 214 -22.28 21.89 -2.19
N PHE A 215 -21.50 20.84 -2.42
CA PHE A 215 -21.76 19.84 -3.46
C PHE A 215 -22.42 18.58 -2.91
N GLU A 216 -22.35 18.35 -1.60
CA GLU A 216 -23.08 17.27 -0.93
C GLU A 216 -24.50 17.69 -0.55
N ILE A 217 -24.65 18.69 0.33
CA ILE A 217 -25.96 19.08 0.90
C ILE A 217 -26.49 20.41 0.35
N GLY A 218 -25.65 21.22 -0.29
CA GLY A 218 -26.03 22.53 -0.84
C GLY A 218 -25.90 23.66 0.18
N ASP A 219 -25.50 24.85 -0.28
CA ASP A 219 -25.31 26.02 0.58
C ASP A 219 -26.61 26.64 1.10
N ASP A 220 -27.73 26.33 0.45
CA ASP A 220 -29.07 26.77 0.82
C ASP A 220 -29.70 25.96 1.97
N ALA A 221 -29.08 24.85 2.36
CA ALA A 221 -29.56 24.04 3.47
C ALA A 221 -29.51 24.82 4.81
N PRO A 222 -30.38 24.47 5.78
CA PRO A 222 -30.42 25.15 7.07
C PRO A 222 -29.13 25.02 7.84
N ALA A 223 -28.80 26.04 8.62
CA ALA A 223 -27.56 26.09 9.40
C ALA A 223 -27.32 24.84 10.29
N GLU A 224 -28.36 24.30 10.94
CA GLU A 224 -28.21 23.12 11.80
C GLU A 224 -28.00 21.82 10.99
N ALA A 225 -28.61 21.71 9.80
CA ALA A 225 -28.37 20.59 8.88
C ALA A 225 -26.97 20.68 8.25
N LEU A 226 -26.52 21.89 7.89
CA LEU A 226 -25.15 22.14 7.42
C LEU A 226 -24.11 21.75 8.48
N LYS A 227 -24.34 22.09 9.75
CA LYS A 227 -23.47 21.69 10.86
C LYS A 227 -23.43 20.17 11.03
N ALA A 228 -24.58 19.50 10.97
CA ALA A 228 -24.65 18.04 11.06
C ALA A 228 -23.88 17.38 9.90
N GLN A 229 -24.07 17.87 8.67
CA GLN A 229 -23.32 17.41 7.49
C GLN A 229 -21.81 17.65 7.65
N ALA A 230 -21.39 18.80 8.18
CA ALA A 230 -19.97 19.10 8.44
C ALA A 230 -19.32 18.06 9.36
N VAL A 231 -19.99 17.71 10.47
CA VAL A 231 -19.50 16.70 11.41
C VAL A 231 -19.40 15.33 10.74
N VAL A 232 -20.44 14.91 10.02
CA VAL A 232 -20.46 13.60 9.36
C VAL A 232 -19.39 13.49 8.27
N ALA A 233 -19.25 14.52 7.44
CA ALA A 233 -18.22 14.59 6.40
C ALA A 233 -16.80 14.58 6.99
N ARG A 234 -16.59 15.26 8.13
CA ARG A 234 -15.33 15.24 8.88
C ARG A 234 -15.02 13.85 9.42
N ASN A 235 -16.00 13.17 10.01
CA ASN A 235 -15.87 11.79 10.48
C ASN A 235 -15.43 10.84 9.37
N TYR A 236 -16.07 10.94 8.20
CA TYR A 236 -15.71 10.13 7.04
C TYR A 236 -14.25 10.37 6.63
N ALA A 237 -13.84 11.64 6.52
CA ALA A 237 -12.47 12.01 6.18
C ALA A 237 -11.46 11.49 7.23
N VAL A 238 -11.68 11.76 8.52
CA VAL A 238 -10.84 11.29 9.63
C VAL A 238 -10.68 9.77 9.60
N ARG A 239 -11.78 9.02 9.37
CA ARG A 239 -11.74 7.56 9.34
C ARG A 239 -11.13 7.01 8.06
N SER A 240 -10.96 7.83 7.02
CA SER A 240 -10.29 7.46 5.77
C SER A 240 -8.78 7.69 5.80
N ILE A 241 -8.26 8.49 6.75
CA ILE A 241 -6.83 8.78 6.86
C ILE A 241 -6.02 7.54 7.23
N ARG A 242 -4.99 7.23 6.45
CA ARG A 242 -4.06 6.10 6.69
C ARG A 242 -2.61 6.51 6.44
N SER A 243 -1.72 6.18 7.38
CA SER A 243 -0.29 6.55 7.29
C SER A 243 0.46 5.90 6.11
N THR A 244 -0.09 4.81 5.55
CA THR A 244 0.54 4.04 4.48
C THR A 244 0.06 4.40 3.09
N ASN A 245 -1.10 5.06 2.97
CA ASN A 245 -1.71 5.33 1.67
C ASN A 245 -1.05 6.55 1.01
N ILE A 246 -1.19 6.64 -0.30
CA ILE A 246 -0.78 7.79 -1.10
C ILE A 246 -1.82 8.92 -0.99
N PHE A 247 -3.11 8.57 -0.99
CA PHE A 247 -4.24 9.47 -0.71
C PHE A 247 -5.24 8.81 0.25
N ASP A 248 -6.17 9.59 0.78
CA ASP A 248 -7.15 9.16 1.78
C ASP A 248 -8.57 9.04 1.19
N VAL A 249 -8.95 9.96 0.29
CA VAL A 249 -10.31 10.03 -0.29
C VAL A 249 -10.27 10.41 -1.77
N TYR A 250 -11.32 10.07 -2.51
CA TYR A 250 -11.57 10.53 -3.88
C TYR A 250 -12.27 11.89 -3.88
N ASP A 251 -12.10 12.69 -4.94
CA ASP A 251 -12.83 13.95 -5.15
C ASP A 251 -14.27 13.78 -5.69
N THR A 252 -14.68 12.53 -5.94
CA THR A 252 -16.02 12.16 -6.44
C THR A 252 -16.87 11.48 -5.37
N SER A 253 -18.11 11.12 -5.73
CA SER A 253 -19.06 10.38 -4.88
C SER A 253 -18.58 8.97 -4.46
N ARG A 254 -17.43 8.48 -4.96
CA ARG A 254 -16.75 7.31 -4.39
C ARG A 254 -16.34 7.52 -2.93
N SER A 255 -16.08 8.77 -2.56
CA SER A 255 -15.86 9.19 -1.17
C SER A 255 -16.82 10.31 -0.82
N GLN A 256 -16.48 11.54 -1.19
CA GLN A 256 -17.29 12.74 -1.00
C GLN A 256 -16.96 13.70 -2.14
N VAL A 257 -17.96 14.36 -2.71
CA VAL A 257 -17.80 15.29 -3.83
C VAL A 257 -17.04 16.52 -3.36
N TYR A 258 -15.75 16.60 -3.70
CA TYR A 258 -14.86 17.70 -3.34
C TYR A 258 -14.48 18.50 -4.58
N ARG A 259 -14.76 19.80 -4.58
CA ARG A 259 -14.43 20.70 -5.71
C ARG A 259 -13.63 21.93 -5.32
N GLY A 260 -12.87 21.85 -4.21
CA GLY A 260 -12.03 22.95 -3.75
C GLY A 260 -12.83 24.19 -3.34
N ILE A 261 -12.38 25.38 -3.73
CA ILE A 261 -12.97 26.66 -3.35
C ILE A 261 -14.31 26.86 -4.10
N PRO A 262 -15.45 26.91 -3.38
CA PRO A 262 -16.73 27.14 -4.03
C PRO A 262 -16.86 28.58 -4.52
N SER A 263 -17.42 28.77 -5.71
CA SER A 263 -17.58 30.10 -6.33
C SER A 263 -18.66 30.97 -5.67
N ASN A 264 -19.63 30.38 -4.97
CA ASN A 264 -20.74 31.09 -4.31
C ASN A 264 -21.40 30.24 -3.21
N ALA A 265 -20.74 30.07 -2.06
CA ALA A 265 -21.28 29.33 -0.91
C ALA A 265 -20.91 30.00 0.43
N PRO A 266 -21.61 31.07 0.85
CA PRO A 266 -21.28 31.80 2.08
C PRO A 266 -21.72 31.11 3.40
N ASN A 267 -22.63 30.15 3.36
CA ASN A 267 -23.21 29.53 4.57
C ASN A 267 -22.43 28.28 5.00
N THR A 268 -22.00 27.44 4.06
CA THR A 268 -21.27 26.21 4.40
C THR A 268 -19.97 26.47 5.18
N PRO A 269 -19.14 27.51 4.90
CA PRO A 269 -17.94 27.77 5.69
C PRO A 269 -18.24 28.13 7.15
N GLN A 270 -19.37 28.80 7.41
CA GLN A 270 -19.80 29.14 8.76
C GLN A 270 -20.19 27.90 9.56
N ALA A 271 -20.85 26.92 8.90
CA ALA A 271 -21.21 25.66 9.53
C ALA A 271 -19.98 24.77 9.83
N VAL A 272 -19.02 24.71 8.90
CA VAL A 272 -17.72 24.06 9.12
C VAL A 272 -17.01 24.69 10.31
N GLN A 273 -16.87 26.02 10.33
CA GLN A 273 -16.23 26.75 11.42
C GLN A 273 -16.93 26.54 12.76
N ALA A 274 -18.27 26.56 12.79
CA ALA A 274 -19.05 26.36 14.01
C ALA A 274 -18.90 24.95 14.60
N THR A 275 -18.44 23.98 13.81
CA THR A 275 -18.23 22.58 14.20
C THR A 275 -16.77 22.14 14.08
N ALA A 276 -15.85 23.09 13.98
CA ALA A 276 -14.44 22.80 13.70
C ALA A 276 -13.87 21.79 14.73
N GLY A 277 -13.21 20.75 14.21
CA GLY A 277 -12.64 19.67 15.02
C GLY A 277 -13.64 18.75 15.73
N GLN A 278 -14.96 18.96 15.61
CA GLN A 278 -15.97 18.09 16.22
C GLN A 278 -16.21 16.83 15.39
N VAL A 279 -16.16 15.67 16.05
CA VAL A 279 -16.22 14.33 15.47
C VAL A 279 -17.07 13.42 16.38
N LEU A 280 -17.82 12.49 15.79
CA LEU A 280 -18.59 11.45 16.47
C LEU A 280 -17.70 10.27 16.86
N PHE A 281 -17.80 9.85 18.12
CA PHE A 281 -17.09 8.71 18.69
C PHE A 281 -18.07 7.63 19.14
N TYR A 282 -17.67 6.37 18.97
CA TYR A 282 -18.30 5.21 19.57
C TYR A 282 -17.24 4.32 20.20
N ASN A 283 -17.45 3.91 21.46
CA ASN A 283 -16.49 3.12 22.24
C ASN A 283 -15.03 3.68 22.22
N GLY A 284 -14.91 5.01 22.24
CA GLY A 284 -13.61 5.71 22.27
C GLY A 284 -12.89 5.83 20.93
N SER A 285 -13.50 5.38 19.82
CA SER A 285 -12.95 5.52 18.46
C SER A 285 -13.84 6.40 17.58
N PRO A 286 -13.27 7.24 16.69
CA PRO A 286 -14.06 7.95 15.67
C PRO A 286 -14.80 6.95 14.77
N ILE A 287 -16.09 7.18 14.55
CA ILE A 287 -16.89 6.33 13.66
C ILE A 287 -16.67 6.70 12.18
N LYS A 288 -16.86 5.73 11.29
CA LYS A 288 -17.07 5.96 9.87
C LYS A 288 -18.51 6.43 9.65
N ALA A 289 -18.74 7.74 9.74
CA ALA A 289 -20.08 8.30 9.59
C ALA A 289 -20.46 8.37 8.10
N TYR A 290 -21.42 7.54 7.70
CA TYR A 290 -21.99 7.57 6.35
C TYR A 290 -23.16 8.56 6.25
N PHE A 291 -23.47 9.01 5.04
CA PHE A 291 -24.63 9.83 4.74
C PHE A 291 -25.09 9.61 3.30
N SER A 292 -26.35 9.91 3.03
CA SER A 292 -26.92 9.84 1.67
C SER A 292 -27.99 10.91 1.50
N ALA A 293 -28.38 11.19 0.25
CA ALA A 293 -29.40 12.20 -0.02
C ALA A 293 -30.71 11.88 0.70
N SER A 294 -31.19 10.64 0.58
CA SER A 294 -32.38 10.16 1.26
C SER A 294 -32.27 8.68 1.64
N ASN A 295 -32.73 8.35 2.84
CA ASN A 295 -32.84 6.96 3.32
C ASN A 295 -34.19 6.32 2.98
N GLY A 296 -35.15 7.09 2.49
CA GLY A 296 -36.48 6.64 2.09
C GLY A 296 -37.43 6.31 3.22
N GLY A 297 -37.24 7.02 4.33
CA GLY A 297 -38.13 6.95 5.47
C GLY A 297 -37.74 5.91 6.52
N TYR A 298 -36.59 5.25 6.36
CA TYR A 298 -36.00 4.37 7.35
C TYR A 298 -34.48 4.30 7.14
N THR A 299 -33.73 4.30 8.23
CA THR A 299 -32.27 4.11 8.23
C THR A 299 -31.89 2.65 7.99
N GLU A 300 -30.67 2.42 7.51
CA GLU A 300 -30.13 1.10 7.21
C GLU A 300 -28.89 0.77 8.04
N ALA A 301 -28.69 -0.52 8.34
CA ALA A 301 -27.48 -1.02 8.98
C ALA A 301 -26.30 -0.99 8.00
N ALA A 302 -25.11 -0.60 8.47
CA ALA A 302 -23.94 -0.48 7.63
C ALA A 302 -23.49 -1.85 7.08
N ASN A 303 -23.59 -2.89 7.92
CA ASN A 303 -23.27 -4.27 7.55
C ASN A 303 -24.19 -4.86 6.47
N ASN A 304 -25.39 -4.29 6.30
CA ASN A 304 -26.28 -4.73 5.21
C ASN A 304 -25.83 -4.15 3.86
N GLN A 305 -25.11 -3.02 3.83
CA GLN A 305 -24.58 -2.43 2.60
C GLN A 305 -23.14 -2.88 2.30
N TRP A 306 -22.30 -2.97 3.32
CA TRP A 306 -20.88 -3.29 3.17
C TRP A 306 -20.49 -4.46 4.08
N THR A 307 -19.75 -5.41 3.51
CA THR A 307 -19.32 -6.61 4.23
C THR A 307 -18.30 -6.28 5.32
N ASN A 308 -18.50 -6.77 6.54
CA ASN A 308 -17.61 -6.59 7.70
C ASN A 308 -17.38 -5.13 8.12
N GLU A 309 -18.38 -4.27 7.92
CA GLU A 309 -18.32 -2.86 8.31
C GLU A 309 -18.63 -2.71 9.81
N ASN A 310 -17.58 -2.65 10.62
CA ASN A 310 -17.68 -2.58 12.08
C ASN A 310 -17.31 -1.20 12.67
N ASP A 311 -16.97 -0.23 11.82
CA ASP A 311 -16.46 1.07 12.26
C ASP A 311 -17.53 2.17 12.27
N SER A 312 -18.77 1.85 11.92
CA SER A 312 -19.84 2.84 11.69
C SER A 312 -20.67 3.18 12.93
N GLY A 313 -20.24 2.74 14.10
CA GLY A 313 -21.03 2.81 15.33
C GLY A 313 -22.05 1.66 15.42
N PRO A 314 -23.05 1.76 16.30
CA PRO A 314 -24.10 0.75 16.39
C PRO A 314 -25.00 0.80 15.15
N ASP A 315 -25.40 -0.37 14.66
CA ASP A 315 -26.39 -0.47 13.59
C ASP A 315 -27.76 -0.02 14.12
N VAL A 316 -28.32 1.04 13.52
CA VAL A 316 -29.63 1.59 13.90
C VAL A 316 -30.54 1.54 12.68
N VAL A 317 -31.46 0.58 12.67
CA VAL A 317 -32.55 0.49 11.67
C VAL A 317 -33.82 1.01 12.34
N LYS A 318 -34.28 2.19 11.93
CA LYS A 318 -35.49 2.82 12.47
C LYS A 318 -36.19 3.72 11.46
N GLU A 319 -37.45 4.03 11.72
CA GLU A 319 -38.23 4.95 10.90
C GLU A 319 -37.64 6.37 10.93
N ASP A 320 -37.57 7.00 9.77
CA ASP A 320 -37.20 8.40 9.58
C ASP A 320 -38.40 9.17 8.99
N PRO A 321 -39.35 9.60 9.83
CA PRO A 321 -40.55 10.31 9.36
C PRO A 321 -40.24 11.67 8.73
N TYR A 322 -39.03 12.21 8.94
CA TYR A 322 -38.63 13.53 8.44
C TYR A 322 -38.18 13.46 6.99
N ASP A 323 -37.41 12.43 6.62
CA ASP A 323 -37.09 12.13 5.22
C ASP A 323 -38.39 11.95 4.39
N LEU A 324 -39.36 11.21 4.94
CA LEU A 324 -40.69 11.03 4.35
C LEU A 324 -41.48 12.33 4.18
N ALA A 325 -41.48 13.17 5.22
CA ALA A 325 -42.18 14.45 5.19
C ALA A 325 -41.61 15.37 4.12
N TYR A 326 -40.27 15.41 3.98
CA TYR A 326 -39.59 16.15 2.92
C TYR A 326 -40.01 15.67 1.53
N ALA A 327 -39.98 14.34 1.29
CA ALA A 327 -40.36 13.73 0.02
C ALA A 327 -41.83 14.01 -0.36
N SER A 328 -42.71 14.15 0.64
CA SER A 328 -44.15 14.38 0.42
C SER A 328 -44.51 15.83 0.04
N THR A 329 -43.63 16.80 0.35
CA THR A 329 -43.89 18.24 0.20
C THR A 329 -43.10 18.90 -0.93
N HIS A 330 -42.05 18.24 -1.42
CA HIS A 330 -41.20 18.73 -2.51
C HIS A 330 -41.52 17.98 -3.81
N SER A 331 -41.99 18.70 -4.83
CA SER A 331 -42.29 18.14 -6.17
C SER A 331 -41.02 17.66 -6.89
N TYR A 332 -41.13 16.58 -7.66
CA TYR A 332 -40.04 15.95 -8.44
C TYR A 332 -39.27 16.96 -9.31
N ASN A 333 -38.12 17.42 -8.81
CA ASN A 333 -37.04 18.04 -9.56
C ASN A 333 -35.83 18.24 -8.61
N SER A 334 -34.61 18.05 -9.13
CA SER A 334 -33.28 18.20 -8.49
C SER A 334 -32.70 17.01 -7.71
N ASP A 335 -31.36 16.96 -7.73
CA ASP A 335 -30.43 15.87 -7.42
C ASP A 335 -30.47 15.28 -6.00
N ARG A 336 -31.50 15.62 -5.21
CA ARG A 336 -31.64 15.22 -3.80
C ARG A 336 -33.02 14.66 -3.42
N ASN A 337 -34.02 14.72 -4.29
CA ASN A 337 -35.39 14.33 -3.91
C ASN A 337 -35.66 12.85 -4.27
N PRO A 338 -35.92 11.98 -3.27
CA PRO A 338 -36.36 10.62 -3.54
C PRO A 338 -37.75 10.58 -4.20
N TYR A 339 -37.95 9.60 -5.05
CA TYR A 339 -39.27 9.32 -5.59
C TYR A 339 -40.07 8.45 -4.61
N LEU A 340 -41.11 9.01 -3.99
CA LEU A 340 -42.02 8.29 -3.09
C LEU A 340 -43.11 7.55 -3.88
N GLU A 341 -43.00 6.23 -3.95
CA GLU A 341 -44.06 5.34 -4.46
C GLU A 341 -44.56 4.40 -3.37
N THR A 342 -45.87 4.14 -3.37
CA THR A 342 -46.51 3.19 -2.45
C THR A 342 -47.49 2.28 -3.20
N VAL A 343 -47.41 0.98 -2.94
CA VAL A 343 -48.40 -0.01 -3.36
C VAL A 343 -49.06 -0.59 -2.10
N THR A 344 -50.38 -0.66 -2.07
CA THR A 344 -51.15 -1.23 -0.95
C THR A 344 -51.81 -2.53 -1.38
N ILE A 345 -51.66 -3.58 -0.57
CA ILE A 345 -52.23 -4.91 -0.77
C ILE A 345 -53.09 -5.24 0.46
N PRO A 346 -54.40 -5.47 0.33
CA PRO A 346 -55.23 -5.86 1.47
C PRO A 346 -54.89 -7.27 1.96
N LYS A 347 -54.90 -7.47 3.29
CA LYS A 347 -54.74 -8.79 3.92
C LYS A 347 -55.90 -9.74 3.61
N GLN A 348 -57.06 -9.17 3.28
CA GLN A 348 -58.29 -9.88 2.88
C GLN A 348 -58.76 -9.33 1.53
N PRO A 349 -58.11 -9.70 0.42
CA PRO A 349 -58.40 -9.11 -0.87
C PRO A 349 -59.75 -9.56 -1.44
N ALA A 350 -60.45 -8.66 -2.13
CA ALA A 350 -61.43 -9.08 -3.12
C ALA A 350 -60.66 -9.60 -4.36
N GLY A 351 -61.07 -10.76 -4.88
CA GLY A 351 -60.32 -11.46 -5.93
C GLY A 351 -60.16 -10.71 -7.26
N ASP A 352 -60.75 -9.53 -7.44
CA ASP A 352 -60.72 -8.72 -8.67
C ASP A 352 -59.80 -7.49 -8.60
N GLU A 353 -59.11 -7.23 -7.50
CA GLU A 353 -58.16 -6.12 -7.39
C GLU A 353 -56.91 -6.33 -8.26
N ALA A 354 -56.50 -5.28 -8.98
CA ALA A 354 -55.40 -5.37 -9.96
C ALA A 354 -54.06 -5.79 -9.34
N ALA A 355 -53.74 -5.35 -8.13
CA ALA A 355 -52.51 -5.72 -7.42
C ALA A 355 -52.51 -7.19 -6.99
N VAL A 356 -53.68 -7.69 -6.54
CA VAL A 356 -53.89 -9.08 -6.14
C VAL A 356 -53.82 -10.00 -7.34
N GLN A 357 -54.43 -9.60 -8.46
CA GLN A 357 -54.37 -10.35 -9.72
C GLN A 357 -52.95 -10.43 -10.29
N ALA A 358 -52.15 -9.37 -10.19
CA ALA A 358 -50.75 -9.42 -10.60
C ALA A 358 -49.93 -10.39 -9.74
N LEU A 359 -50.11 -10.35 -8.41
CA LEU A 359 -49.46 -11.25 -7.49
C LEU A 359 -49.86 -12.72 -7.72
N VAL A 360 -51.14 -12.98 -8.03
CA VAL A 360 -51.62 -14.32 -8.39
C VAL A 360 -50.95 -14.81 -9.68
N ASN A 361 -50.89 -13.96 -10.71
CA ASN A 361 -50.33 -14.34 -12.02
C ASN A 361 -48.83 -14.63 -11.96
N ASN A 362 -48.08 -13.81 -11.23
CA ASN A 362 -46.62 -13.84 -11.27
C ASN A 362 -45.99 -14.71 -10.17
N ALA A 363 -46.71 -14.99 -9.08
CA ALA A 363 -46.14 -15.74 -7.96
C ALA A 363 -46.94 -16.99 -7.57
N LEU A 364 -48.25 -16.86 -7.37
CA LEU A 364 -49.06 -18.02 -6.94
C LEU A 364 -49.19 -19.08 -8.04
N LEU A 365 -49.48 -18.68 -9.29
CA LEU A 365 -49.61 -19.64 -10.40
C LEU A 365 -48.30 -20.41 -10.66
N PRO A 366 -47.11 -19.77 -10.68
CA PRO A 366 -45.85 -20.50 -10.73
C PRO A 366 -45.62 -21.46 -9.55
N ALA A 367 -45.99 -21.07 -8.32
CA ALA A 367 -45.88 -21.94 -7.14
C ALA A 367 -46.78 -23.18 -7.26
N LEU A 368 -47.97 -23.04 -7.86
CA LEU A 368 -48.93 -24.12 -8.13
C LEU A 368 -48.59 -24.97 -9.38
N SER A 369 -47.30 -25.11 -9.71
CA SER A 369 -46.82 -25.79 -10.93
C SER A 369 -47.35 -27.23 -11.15
N GLU A 370 -47.82 -27.90 -10.09
CA GLU A 370 -48.48 -29.21 -10.15
C GLU A 370 -49.87 -29.18 -10.81
N TYR A 371 -50.44 -27.98 -11.03
CA TYR A 371 -51.74 -27.74 -11.64
C TYR A 371 -51.63 -26.85 -12.90
N PRO A 372 -50.99 -27.34 -13.99
CA PRO A 372 -50.58 -26.53 -15.14
C PRO A 372 -51.72 -25.98 -16.03
N ALA A 373 -52.99 -26.23 -15.67
CA ALA A 373 -54.17 -25.78 -16.38
C ALA A 373 -54.93 -24.64 -15.67
N LEU A 374 -54.50 -24.23 -14.48
CA LEU A 374 -55.16 -23.18 -13.71
C LEU A 374 -54.84 -21.79 -14.29
N THR A 375 -55.88 -20.95 -14.40
CA THR A 375 -55.73 -19.53 -14.74
C THR A 375 -56.08 -18.65 -13.54
N ALA A 376 -55.60 -17.41 -13.52
CA ALA A 376 -55.91 -16.48 -12.42
C ALA A 376 -57.41 -16.17 -12.28
N ALA A 377 -58.19 -16.34 -13.37
CA ALA A 377 -59.64 -16.20 -13.34
C ALA A 377 -60.36 -17.36 -12.59
N GLU A 378 -59.67 -18.47 -12.37
CA GLU A 378 -60.19 -19.66 -11.69
C GLU A 378 -59.76 -19.72 -10.21
N LEU A 379 -59.04 -18.72 -9.71
CA LEU A 379 -58.58 -18.67 -8.32
C LEU A 379 -59.38 -17.64 -7.52
N ARG A 380 -59.83 -18.02 -6.31
CA ARG A 380 -60.34 -17.08 -5.31
C ARG A 380 -59.39 -17.04 -4.13
N VAL A 381 -58.71 -15.91 -3.96
CA VAL A 381 -57.90 -15.64 -2.77
C VAL A 381 -58.82 -15.02 -1.71
N SER A 382 -58.96 -15.68 -0.57
CA SER A 382 -59.72 -15.18 0.59
C SER A 382 -58.82 -14.53 1.64
N GLY A 383 -57.50 -14.72 1.59
CA GLY A 383 -56.59 -14.10 2.53
C GLY A 383 -55.13 -14.20 2.09
N ILE A 384 -54.37 -13.15 2.42
CA ILE A 384 -52.94 -13.02 2.19
C ILE A 384 -52.27 -12.84 3.56
N LYS A 385 -51.33 -13.72 3.88
CA LYS A 385 -50.47 -13.58 5.06
C LYS A 385 -49.03 -13.51 4.63
N MET A 386 -48.31 -12.51 5.10
CA MET A 386 -46.88 -12.42 4.87
C MET A 386 -46.15 -13.10 6.01
N ALA A 387 -45.30 -14.06 5.68
CA ALA A 387 -44.34 -14.65 6.60
C ALA A 387 -42.95 -14.21 6.16
N VAL A 388 -42.17 -13.64 7.10
CA VAL A 388 -40.78 -13.29 6.85
C VAL A 388 -39.93 -14.46 7.36
N ASN A 389 -39.97 -15.59 6.65
CA ASN A 389 -39.22 -16.79 7.03
C ASN A 389 -37.79 -16.72 6.49
N ASN A 390 -36.95 -15.85 7.07
CA ASN A 390 -35.47 -15.91 7.04
C ASN A 390 -34.80 -16.30 5.69
N SER A 391 -35.45 -16.06 4.56
CA SER A 391 -35.05 -16.55 3.24
C SER A 391 -34.37 -15.46 2.43
N CYS A 392 -33.63 -14.56 3.09
CA CYS A 392 -32.69 -13.71 2.37
C CYS A 392 -31.60 -14.62 1.77
N THR A 393 -31.71 -14.89 0.48
CA THR A 393 -30.73 -15.70 -0.27
C THR A 393 -29.52 -14.87 -0.71
N SER A 394 -29.54 -13.55 -0.52
CA SER A 394 -28.41 -12.68 -0.80
C SER A 394 -27.21 -13.06 0.09
N ASP A 395 -26.03 -13.22 -0.52
CA ASP A 395 -24.79 -13.49 0.22
C ASP A 395 -24.41 -12.35 1.17
N ALA A 396 -24.93 -11.14 0.94
CA ALA A 396 -24.78 -9.99 1.82
C ALA A 396 -25.55 -10.17 3.14
N CYS A 397 -26.79 -10.69 3.11
CA CYS A 397 -27.60 -10.95 4.32
C CYS A 397 -27.10 -12.15 5.13
N ARG A 398 -26.56 -13.19 4.48
CA ARG A 398 -26.25 -14.48 5.13
C ARG A 398 -25.23 -14.39 6.26
N ARG A 399 -24.48 -13.29 6.39
CA ARG A 399 -23.40 -13.13 7.37
C ARG A 399 -23.86 -12.88 8.81
N HIS A 400 -25.15 -12.68 9.08
CA HIS A 400 -25.64 -12.31 10.42
C HIS A 400 -26.80 -13.16 10.99
N HIS A 401 -27.26 -14.21 10.32
CA HIS A 401 -28.37 -15.05 10.81
C HIS A 401 -27.94 -16.05 11.91
N VAL A 402 -27.57 -15.53 13.09
CA VAL A 402 -27.45 -16.39 14.29
C VAL A 402 -28.40 -16.00 15.41
N THR A 403 -28.94 -14.77 15.48
CA THR A 403 -29.79 -14.39 16.64
C THR A 403 -30.98 -13.42 16.48
N GLU A 404 -31.16 -12.62 15.41
CA GLU A 404 -32.39 -11.79 15.26
C GLU A 404 -32.94 -11.74 13.80
N PRO A 405 -34.27 -11.61 13.58
CA PRO A 405 -34.92 -12.01 12.32
C PRO A 405 -35.22 -10.90 11.29
N THR A 406 -34.85 -9.65 11.51
CA THR A 406 -35.30 -8.55 10.62
C THR A 406 -34.22 -8.12 9.63
N CYS A 407 -34.23 -8.71 8.45
CA CYS A 407 -33.61 -8.12 7.26
C CYS A 407 -34.45 -6.89 6.84
N SER A 408 -33.83 -5.71 6.77
CA SER A 408 -34.46 -4.45 6.30
C SER A 408 -34.46 -4.31 4.77
N HIS A 409 -33.78 -5.20 4.05
CA HIS A 409 -33.78 -5.25 2.60
C HIS A 409 -34.87 -6.18 2.07
N PHE A 410 -35.56 -5.76 1.01
CA PHE A 410 -36.48 -6.63 0.28
C PHE A 410 -35.67 -7.66 -0.53
N CYS A 411 -35.36 -8.78 0.11
CA CYS A 411 -34.67 -9.93 -0.49
C CYS A 411 -35.63 -11.01 -0.99
N GLY A 412 -36.92 -10.81 -0.71
CA GLY A 412 -38.01 -11.72 -0.98
C GLY A 412 -38.86 -11.93 0.27
N ILE A 413 -40.14 -12.22 0.06
CA ILE A 413 -41.10 -12.48 1.15
C ILE A 413 -41.88 -13.75 0.84
N ASP A 414 -42.17 -14.54 1.86
CA ASP A 414 -43.08 -15.66 1.69
C ASP A 414 -44.51 -15.14 1.86
N VAL A 415 -45.29 -15.26 0.81
CA VAL A 415 -46.70 -14.90 0.82
C VAL A 415 -47.52 -16.18 0.84
N THR A 416 -48.24 -16.38 1.94
CA THR A 416 -49.21 -17.45 2.06
C THR A 416 -50.55 -16.99 1.49
N PHE A 417 -51.02 -17.71 0.49
CA PHE A 417 -52.33 -17.54 -0.12
C PHE A 417 -53.29 -18.57 0.47
N THR A 418 -54.45 -18.11 0.94
CA THR A 418 -55.55 -18.99 1.36
C THR A 418 -56.73 -18.73 0.45
N GLY A 419 -57.35 -19.80 -0.07
CA GLY A 419 -58.37 -19.62 -1.09
C GLY A 419 -59.07 -20.89 -1.53
N THR A 420 -59.90 -20.76 -2.57
CA THR A 420 -60.52 -21.87 -3.26
C THR A 420 -60.30 -21.81 -4.77
N VAL A 421 -60.15 -22.97 -5.40
CA VAL A 421 -60.12 -23.10 -6.86
C VAL A 421 -61.56 -23.22 -7.39
N LEU A 422 -61.92 -22.41 -8.37
CA LEU A 422 -63.22 -22.38 -9.02
C LEU A 422 -63.36 -23.47 -10.08
N ALA A 423 -64.59 -23.96 -10.24
CA ALA A 423 -64.90 -25.01 -11.20
C ALA A 423 -64.78 -24.53 -12.65
N ASN A 424 -63.88 -25.14 -13.42
CA ASN A 424 -63.96 -25.08 -14.88
C ASN A 424 -64.90 -26.16 -15.43
N GLY A 425 -65.70 -25.76 -16.42
CA GLY A 425 -66.78 -26.59 -16.97
C GLY A 425 -66.31 -27.99 -17.40
N ALA A 426 -66.88 -29.00 -16.73
CA ALA A 426 -66.79 -30.45 -16.97
C ALA A 426 -65.35 -31.00 -17.09
N ASP A 427 -64.64 -31.37 -16.01
CA ASP A 427 -65.03 -32.33 -14.96
C ASP A 427 -64.31 -32.07 -13.61
N ARG A 428 -65.05 -31.38 -12.72
CA ARG A 428 -65.02 -31.26 -11.24
C ARG A 428 -63.70 -31.31 -10.44
N LEU A 429 -63.38 -30.13 -9.87
CA LEU A 429 -63.19 -29.96 -8.42
C LEU A 429 -64.25 -28.95 -7.90
N THR A 430 -64.95 -29.28 -6.81
CA THR A 430 -65.82 -28.34 -6.06
C THR A 430 -64.96 -27.58 -5.06
N ASP A 431 -65.07 -26.23 -5.00
CA ASP A 431 -64.34 -25.30 -4.10
C ASP A 431 -63.29 -26.00 -3.23
N VAL A 432 -62.14 -26.31 -3.82
CA VAL A 432 -61.08 -27.00 -3.09
C VAL A 432 -60.31 -25.95 -2.32
N PRO A 433 -60.33 -25.99 -0.98
CA PRO A 433 -59.51 -25.09 -0.20
C PRO A 433 -58.04 -25.41 -0.48
N PHE A 434 -57.26 -24.37 -0.65
CA PHE A 434 -55.81 -24.46 -0.72
C PHE A 434 -55.19 -23.45 0.23
N GLU A 435 -53.99 -23.79 0.69
CA GLU A 435 -53.08 -22.90 1.38
C GLU A 435 -51.71 -23.13 0.74
N GLU A 436 -51.22 -22.12 0.03
CA GLU A 436 -49.98 -22.22 -0.74
C GLU A 436 -49.04 -21.07 -0.37
N ILE A 437 -47.75 -21.38 -0.25
CA ILE A 437 -46.73 -20.38 0.07
C ILE A 437 -45.96 -20.10 -1.22
N ALA A 438 -46.11 -18.89 -1.76
CA ALA A 438 -45.26 -18.43 -2.84
C ALA A 438 -44.13 -17.57 -2.27
N HIS A 439 -42.90 -17.89 -2.63
CA HIS A 439 -41.77 -17.01 -2.39
C HIS A 439 -41.78 -15.92 -3.45
N ILE A 440 -41.94 -14.66 -3.03
CA ILE A 440 -41.97 -13.50 -3.91
C ILE A 440 -40.55 -12.97 -4.00
N ALA A 441 -39.91 -13.14 -5.14
CA ALA A 441 -38.68 -12.42 -5.46
C ALA A 441 -39.02 -11.07 -6.07
N ASP A 442 -37.98 -10.33 -6.41
CA ASP A 442 -38.14 -9.10 -7.14
C ASP A 442 -38.92 -9.24 -8.44
N THR A 443 -38.49 -10.13 -9.32
CA THR A 443 -39.07 -10.27 -10.66
C THR A 443 -40.58 -10.53 -10.68
N ASP A 444 -41.16 -10.93 -9.55
CA ASP A 444 -42.56 -11.33 -9.42
C ASP A 444 -43.53 -10.16 -9.16
N LEU A 445 -43.01 -8.96 -8.83
CA LEU A 445 -43.81 -7.75 -8.58
C LEU A 445 -43.77 -6.79 -9.79
N TYR A 446 -44.76 -6.84 -10.69
CA TYR A 446 -44.92 -5.87 -11.79
C TYR A 446 -46.38 -5.46 -11.98
N VAL A 447 -46.74 -4.16 -12.00
CA VAL A 447 -48.08 -3.74 -12.47
C VAL A 447 -48.18 -2.37 -13.15
N ASN A 448 -48.79 -2.33 -14.35
CA ASN A 448 -49.76 -1.28 -14.74
C ASN A 448 -50.59 -1.65 -16.00
N PRO A 449 -51.94 -1.55 -16.01
CA PRO A 449 -52.69 -1.76 -17.25
C PRO A 449 -53.23 -0.52 -17.99
N ALA A 450 -53.18 0.71 -17.45
CA ALA A 450 -53.64 1.88 -18.25
C ALA A 450 -52.97 3.23 -17.92
N SER A 451 -52.39 3.43 -16.72
CA SER A 451 -51.45 4.52 -16.32
C SER A 451 -51.25 4.68 -14.79
N GLY A 452 -51.93 3.93 -13.91
CA GLY A 452 -51.63 3.91 -12.46
C GLY A 452 -50.53 2.90 -12.12
N LYS A 453 -49.25 3.32 -12.18
CA LYS A 453 -48.03 2.48 -12.20
C LYS A 453 -47.50 2.09 -10.82
N PRO A 454 -46.64 1.04 -10.72
CA PRO A 454 -45.21 1.30 -10.86
C PRO A 454 -44.56 0.58 -12.06
N TYR A 455 -43.70 1.34 -12.75
CA TYR A 455 -42.84 0.85 -13.84
C TYR A 455 -41.95 -0.27 -13.31
N GLY A 456 -41.73 -1.31 -14.11
CA GLY A 456 -40.99 -2.52 -13.74
C GLY A 456 -39.91 -2.30 -12.69
N PHE A 457 -40.15 -2.84 -11.50
CA PHE A 457 -39.26 -2.66 -10.38
C PHE A 457 -37.85 -3.24 -10.65
N PHE A 458 -37.72 -4.12 -11.66
CA PHE A 458 -36.51 -4.87 -11.94
C PHE A 458 -36.18 -4.84 -13.43
N MET A 459 -35.39 -3.85 -13.83
CA MET A 459 -34.54 -3.99 -15.02
C MET A 459 -33.06 -3.80 -14.72
N ASN A 460 -32.67 -3.59 -13.46
CA ASN A 460 -31.29 -3.66 -13.00
C ASN A 460 -31.27 -4.08 -11.51
N SER A 461 -30.24 -4.80 -11.11
CA SER A 461 -30.05 -5.54 -9.84
C SER A 461 -29.99 -4.72 -8.54
N GLU A 462 -30.84 -3.70 -8.33
CA GLU A 462 -30.83 -2.84 -7.13
C GLU A 462 -32.00 -3.12 -6.17
N LEU A 463 -31.98 -4.30 -5.57
CA LEU A 463 -33.01 -4.85 -4.66
C LEU A 463 -33.19 -4.10 -3.32
N GLY A 464 -32.18 -3.32 -2.89
CA GLY A 464 -32.07 -2.83 -1.50
C GLY A 464 -32.85 -1.56 -1.13
N LYS A 465 -33.97 -1.24 -1.79
CA LYS A 465 -34.60 0.11 -1.68
C LYS A 465 -36.11 0.14 -1.35
N TYR A 466 -36.69 -0.96 -0.86
CA TYR A 466 -38.13 -1.07 -0.57
C TYR A 466 -38.40 -1.45 0.88
N TRP A 467 -39.47 -0.88 1.43
CA TRP A 467 -39.97 -1.16 2.78
C TRP A 467 -41.32 -1.83 2.71
N LEU A 468 -41.52 -2.84 3.57
CA LEU A 468 -42.79 -3.52 3.75
C LEU A 468 -43.36 -3.18 5.11
N LEU A 469 -44.53 -2.55 5.12
CA LEU A 469 -45.17 -2.00 6.29
C LEU A 469 -46.58 -2.58 6.42
N GLU A 470 -47.08 -2.69 7.65
CA GLU A 470 -48.52 -2.83 7.86
C GLU A 470 -49.14 -1.44 7.99
N ASP A 471 -50.34 -1.26 7.45
CA ASP A 471 -51.09 -0.03 7.68
C ASP A 471 -51.54 0.07 9.16
N ALA A 472 -51.86 1.27 9.62
CA ALA A 472 -52.19 1.51 11.02
C ALA A 472 -53.46 0.76 11.49
N ALA A 473 -54.33 0.35 10.56
CA ALA A 473 -55.52 -0.44 10.85
C ALA A 473 -55.22 -1.95 10.96
N GLY A 474 -54.06 -2.40 10.47
CA GLY A 474 -53.67 -3.81 10.41
C GLY A 474 -54.44 -4.60 9.34
N GLU A 475 -55.06 -3.91 8.38
CA GLU A 475 -55.92 -4.47 7.32
C GLU A 475 -55.18 -4.59 5.98
N ASN A 476 -54.09 -3.85 5.80
CA ASN A 476 -53.32 -3.80 4.55
C ASN A 476 -51.81 -3.94 4.79
N TYR A 477 -51.12 -4.46 3.79
CA TYR A 477 -49.68 -4.38 3.62
C TYR A 477 -49.34 -3.25 2.64
N ILE A 478 -48.31 -2.46 2.94
CA ILE A 478 -47.84 -1.33 2.12
C ILE A 478 -46.40 -1.60 1.72
N ILE A 479 -46.14 -1.64 0.42
CA ILE A 479 -44.79 -1.64 -0.16
C ILE A 479 -44.44 -0.20 -0.52
N ARG A 480 -43.34 0.32 0.00
CA ARG A 480 -42.92 1.71 -0.19
C ARG A 480 -41.50 1.81 -0.77
N HIS A 481 -41.32 2.66 -1.77
CA HIS A 481 -40.02 3.06 -2.31
C HIS A 481 -39.83 4.56 -2.11
N ALA A 482 -38.71 4.98 -1.53
CA ALA A 482 -38.38 6.40 -1.37
C ALA A 482 -36.87 6.65 -1.20
N ARG A 483 -35.98 5.76 -1.62
CA ARG A 483 -34.54 5.88 -1.27
C ARG A 483 -33.72 6.48 -2.41
N TYR A 484 -32.85 7.45 -2.09
CA TYR A 484 -31.82 7.97 -3.00
C TYR A 484 -30.44 7.92 -2.34
N GLY A 485 -29.64 6.91 -2.71
CA GLY A 485 -28.37 6.56 -2.06
C GLY A 485 -28.46 5.27 -1.24
N HIS A 486 -27.50 5.03 -0.36
CA HIS A 486 -27.38 3.77 0.40
C HIS A 486 -28.22 3.75 1.69
N GLY A 487 -28.69 4.90 2.19
CA GLY A 487 -29.60 5.03 3.35
C GLY A 487 -29.02 4.62 4.72
N VAL A 488 -27.70 4.47 4.81
CA VAL A 488 -26.96 4.24 6.06
C VAL A 488 -26.53 5.60 6.62
N GLY A 489 -26.72 5.80 7.93
CA GLY A 489 -26.34 7.04 8.60
C GLY A 489 -27.29 8.21 8.27
N LEU A 490 -26.73 9.40 8.10
CA LEU A 490 -27.50 10.64 7.98
C LEU A 490 -28.25 10.74 6.64
N SER A 491 -29.56 11.01 6.69
CA SER A 491 -30.30 11.48 5.51
C SER A 491 -30.18 13.00 5.41
N GLN A 492 -29.70 13.49 4.26
CA GLN A 492 -29.58 14.92 4.01
C GLN A 492 -30.95 15.60 4.00
N VAL A 493 -31.92 15.04 3.30
CA VAL A 493 -33.28 15.60 3.26
C VAL A 493 -34.00 15.50 4.59
N GLY A 494 -33.80 14.41 5.34
CA GLY A 494 -34.34 14.27 6.69
C GLY A 494 -33.74 15.29 7.65
N ALA A 495 -32.42 15.52 7.60
CA ALA A 495 -31.75 16.56 8.38
C ALA A 495 -32.24 17.98 8.03
N ILE A 496 -32.47 18.26 6.75
CA ILE A 496 -33.05 19.54 6.29
C ILE A 496 -34.45 19.71 6.89
N GLU A 497 -35.35 18.73 6.76
CA GLU A 497 -36.71 18.80 7.32
C GLU A 497 -36.70 18.99 8.84
N MET A 498 -35.86 18.24 9.57
CA MET A 498 -35.70 18.38 11.02
C MET A 498 -35.26 19.81 11.40
N ALA A 499 -34.34 20.40 10.65
CA ALA A 499 -33.84 21.75 10.92
C ALA A 499 -34.84 22.84 10.50
N GLU A 500 -35.47 22.73 9.32
CA GLU A 500 -36.40 23.73 8.77
C GLU A 500 -37.73 23.74 9.51
N THR A 501 -38.39 22.60 9.57
CA THR A 501 -39.76 22.49 10.07
C THR A 501 -39.78 22.32 11.58
N HIS A 502 -38.91 21.43 12.08
CA HIS A 502 -38.93 21.03 13.50
C HIS A 502 -37.95 21.82 14.38
N LYS A 503 -37.09 22.66 13.79
CA LYS A 503 -36.11 23.51 14.49
C LYS A 503 -35.14 22.71 15.37
N TRP A 504 -34.77 21.51 14.93
CA TRP A 504 -33.80 20.69 15.63
C TRP A 504 -32.40 21.30 15.55
N THR A 505 -31.63 21.11 16.62
CA THR A 505 -30.21 21.48 16.66
C THR A 505 -29.36 20.41 15.99
N CYS A 506 -28.14 20.76 15.61
CA CYS A 506 -27.13 19.83 15.11
C CYS A 506 -27.01 18.57 16.00
N ASP A 507 -26.86 18.75 17.32
CA ASP A 507 -26.73 17.64 18.27
C ASP A 507 -27.95 16.71 18.27
N ALA A 508 -29.16 17.25 18.12
CA ALA A 508 -30.39 16.46 18.07
C ALA A 508 -30.50 15.67 16.76
N ILE A 509 -30.12 16.28 15.63
CA ILE A 509 -30.06 15.61 14.32
C ILE A 509 -29.03 14.47 14.34
N LEU A 510 -27.82 14.75 14.82
CA LEU A 510 -26.76 13.74 14.93
C LEU A 510 -27.14 12.63 15.92
N GLY A 511 -27.75 12.96 17.06
CA GLY A 511 -28.22 11.99 18.04
C GLY A 511 -29.35 11.09 17.52
N PHE A 512 -30.12 11.57 16.54
CA PHE A 512 -31.11 10.74 15.84
C PHE A 512 -30.43 9.74 14.90
N TYR A 513 -29.50 10.16 14.04
CA TYR A 513 -28.89 9.26 13.05
C TYR A 513 -27.78 8.36 13.61
N PHE A 514 -27.07 8.80 14.65
CA PHE A 514 -25.91 8.11 15.22
C PHE A 514 -26.13 7.86 16.73
N GLU A 515 -27.18 7.12 17.04
CA GLU A 515 -27.57 6.81 18.41
C GLU A 515 -26.42 6.13 19.17
N GLY A 516 -26.22 6.49 20.44
CA GLY A 516 -25.12 5.96 21.26
C GLY A 516 -23.73 6.52 20.93
N CYS A 517 -23.59 7.35 19.89
CA CYS A 517 -22.35 8.06 19.59
C CYS A 517 -22.24 9.37 20.38
N GLN A 518 -21.01 9.78 20.65
CA GLN A 518 -20.69 11.01 21.39
C GLN A 518 -20.02 12.03 20.47
N LEU A 519 -20.59 13.23 20.39
CA LEU A 519 -19.97 14.36 19.69
C LEU A 519 -18.90 14.99 20.58
N MET A 520 -17.65 14.95 20.14
CA MET A 520 -16.50 15.45 20.91
C MET A 520 -15.48 16.12 20.00
N ALA A 521 -14.64 17.00 20.55
CA ALA A 521 -13.49 17.52 19.83
C ALA A 521 -12.44 16.41 19.63
N HIS A 522 -11.94 16.25 18.41
CA HIS A 522 -10.88 15.31 18.09
C HIS A 522 -9.51 15.92 18.38
N SER A 523 -8.77 15.35 19.34
CA SER A 523 -7.49 15.93 19.80
C SER A 523 -6.39 16.00 18.73
N GLY A 524 -6.51 15.19 17.67
CA GLY A 524 -5.60 15.22 16.52
C GLY A 524 -5.90 16.31 15.48
N ILE A 525 -7.06 16.97 15.55
CA ILE A 525 -7.42 18.07 14.63
C ILE A 525 -7.05 19.39 15.32
N ALA A 526 -5.81 19.80 15.16
CA ALA A 526 -5.34 21.12 15.59
C ALA A 526 -5.48 22.16 14.45
N ALA A 527 -5.05 23.39 14.73
CA ALA A 527 -4.87 24.40 13.68
C ALA A 527 -3.87 23.92 12.62
N PRO A 528 -3.98 24.37 11.36
CA PRO A 528 -3.01 24.06 10.33
C PRO A 528 -1.62 24.61 10.71
N ASP A 529 -0.58 24.04 10.11
CA ASP A 529 0.78 24.54 10.30
C ASP A 529 0.88 26.00 9.87
N THR A 530 1.69 26.78 10.59
CA THR A 530 2.04 28.12 10.14
C THR A 530 2.89 28.00 8.89
N LEU A 531 2.42 28.60 7.79
CA LEU A 531 3.14 28.57 6.52
C LEU A 531 4.50 29.28 6.66
N ALA A 532 5.53 28.65 6.14
CA ALA A 532 6.87 29.23 6.12
C ALA A 532 6.95 30.39 5.11
N GLU A 533 7.90 31.29 5.31
CA GLU A 533 8.25 32.29 4.30
C GLU A 533 8.82 31.63 3.05
N LEU A 534 8.52 32.21 1.89
CA LEU A 534 9.00 31.69 0.62
C LEU A 534 10.55 31.78 0.55
N PRO A 535 11.25 30.70 0.14
CA PRO A 535 12.72 30.66 0.15
C PRO A 535 13.37 31.80 -0.65
N ALA A 536 14.54 32.25 -0.20
CA ALA A 536 15.28 33.28 -0.91
C ALA A 536 15.81 32.74 -2.26
N ALA A 537 16.04 33.62 -3.24
CA ALA A 537 16.48 33.22 -4.58
C ALA A 537 17.77 32.38 -4.62
N GLY A 538 18.61 32.45 -3.57
CA GLY A 538 19.85 31.67 -3.44
C GLY A 538 19.68 30.30 -2.75
N GLU A 539 18.49 29.97 -2.26
CA GLU A 539 18.18 28.71 -1.57
C GLU A 539 17.62 27.65 -2.52
N TYR A 540 17.23 28.05 -3.73
CA TYR A 540 16.88 27.14 -4.82
C TYR A 540 18.14 26.54 -5.44
N GLN A 541 18.08 25.28 -5.87
CA GLN A 541 19.20 24.62 -6.53
C GLN A 541 19.55 25.35 -7.84
N LYS A 542 20.77 25.91 -7.93
CA LYS A 542 21.24 26.70 -9.07
C LYS A 542 21.72 25.81 -10.23
N ASP A 543 21.30 26.16 -11.45
CA ASP A 543 21.76 25.52 -12.69
C ASP A 543 23.11 26.11 -13.14
N TYR A 544 24.12 25.26 -13.31
CA TYR A 544 25.45 25.64 -13.83
C TYR A 544 25.75 24.96 -15.17
N ARG A 545 26.37 25.68 -16.11
CA ARG A 545 26.77 25.18 -17.44
C ARG A 545 28.29 25.20 -17.60
N VAL A 546 28.88 24.11 -18.08
CA VAL A 546 30.32 24.00 -18.42
C VAL A 546 30.49 24.25 -19.92
N LEU A 547 31.54 24.96 -20.33
CA LEU A 547 31.79 25.25 -21.74
C LEU A 547 32.56 24.14 -22.46
N SER A 548 31.97 23.57 -23.51
CA SER A 548 32.58 22.51 -24.36
C SER A 548 33.69 23.07 -25.26
N HIS A 549 33.61 24.36 -25.58
CA HIS A 549 34.59 25.13 -26.33
C HIS A 549 34.50 26.62 -25.95
N ASP A 550 35.48 27.43 -26.37
CA ASP A 550 35.45 28.87 -26.15
C ASP A 550 34.11 29.50 -26.62
N ALA A 551 33.52 30.36 -25.80
CA ALA A 551 32.21 30.94 -26.02
C ALA A 551 32.25 32.47 -25.98
N TYR A 552 31.68 33.11 -27.00
CA TYR A 552 31.44 34.55 -26.97
C TYR A 552 30.25 34.88 -26.07
N VAL A 553 30.43 35.84 -25.18
CA VAL A 553 29.36 36.37 -24.30
C VAL A 553 28.73 37.59 -24.97
N TYR A 554 27.49 37.45 -25.41
CA TYR A 554 26.70 38.50 -26.05
C TYR A 554 25.95 39.33 -25.00
N ALA A 555 25.78 40.63 -25.26
CA ALA A 555 25.00 41.52 -24.38
C ALA A 555 23.47 41.26 -24.41
N ARG A 556 22.98 40.55 -25.44
CA ARG A 556 21.58 40.13 -25.65
C ARG A 556 21.57 38.74 -26.29
N ALA A 557 20.45 38.01 -26.22
CA ALA A 557 20.25 36.70 -26.86
C ALA A 557 20.15 36.81 -28.41
N ASN A 558 21.19 37.31 -29.06
CA ASN A 558 21.27 37.55 -30.49
C ASN A 558 22.74 37.59 -30.94
N GLU A 559 23.08 36.85 -32.01
CA GLU A 559 24.44 36.72 -32.54
C GLU A 559 25.02 38.02 -33.12
N THR A 560 24.14 38.97 -33.45
CA THR A 560 24.54 40.32 -33.93
C THR A 560 24.72 41.32 -32.79
N SER A 561 24.46 40.92 -31.54
CA SER A 561 24.67 41.76 -30.37
C SER A 561 26.16 41.99 -30.10
N ILE A 562 26.45 43.10 -29.43
CA ILE A 562 27.80 43.40 -28.92
C ILE A 562 28.29 42.22 -28.08
N VAL A 563 29.50 41.75 -28.38
CA VAL A 563 30.23 40.75 -27.60
C VAL A 563 30.91 41.46 -26.44
N ARG A 564 30.52 41.12 -25.21
CA ARG A 564 31.06 41.65 -23.95
C ARG A 564 32.41 41.03 -23.59
N GLY A 565 32.65 39.80 -24.03
CA GLY A 565 33.91 39.11 -23.83
C GLY A 565 33.87 37.66 -24.29
N VAL A 566 34.88 36.89 -23.90
CA VAL A 566 35.05 35.48 -24.26
C VAL A 566 35.25 34.69 -22.98
N LEU A 567 34.46 33.64 -22.82
CA LEU A 567 34.68 32.59 -21.82
C LEU A 567 35.43 31.44 -22.47
N ARG A 568 36.33 30.81 -21.73
CA ARG A 568 37.21 29.74 -22.22
C ARG A 568 36.60 28.37 -22.03
N ALA A 569 36.95 27.44 -22.93
CA ALA A 569 36.58 26.03 -22.79
C ALA A 569 36.96 25.50 -21.40
N GLY A 570 36.04 24.79 -20.74
CA GLY A 570 36.19 24.29 -19.38
C GLY A 570 35.81 25.28 -18.27
N GLU A 571 35.50 26.54 -18.58
CA GLU A 571 34.94 27.47 -17.60
C GLU A 571 33.46 27.14 -17.29
N CYS A 572 33.02 27.43 -16.06
CA CYS A 572 31.67 27.16 -15.58
C CYS A 572 30.93 28.47 -15.30
N VAL A 573 29.66 28.55 -15.69
CA VAL A 573 28.82 29.74 -15.55
C VAL A 573 27.45 29.42 -14.97
N GLU A 574 26.96 30.28 -14.07
CA GLU A 574 25.60 30.22 -13.53
C GLU A 574 24.60 30.57 -14.65
N ALA A 575 23.69 29.66 -14.95
CA ALA A 575 22.61 29.88 -15.90
C ALA A 575 21.43 30.55 -15.19
N LEU A 576 21.03 31.70 -15.70
CA LEU A 576 19.92 32.50 -15.18
C LEU A 576 18.60 32.24 -15.92
N ALA A 577 18.69 31.78 -17.19
CA ALA A 577 17.58 31.37 -18.06
C ALA A 577 18.14 30.77 -19.36
N ALA A 578 17.40 29.93 -20.09
CA ALA A 578 17.78 29.47 -21.42
C ALA A 578 16.60 29.55 -22.41
N ASN A 579 16.91 29.64 -23.70
CA ASN A 579 15.97 29.40 -24.81
C ASN A 579 16.65 28.49 -25.83
N ASP A 580 16.01 28.13 -26.94
CA ASP A 580 16.54 27.18 -27.93
C ASP A 580 17.95 27.49 -28.46
N THR A 581 18.36 28.77 -28.43
CA THR A 581 19.62 29.22 -29.03
C THR A 581 20.63 29.75 -28.02
N PHE A 582 20.18 30.40 -26.94
CA PHE A 582 21.02 31.09 -25.97
C PHE A 582 20.69 30.75 -24.52
N THR A 583 21.74 30.65 -23.71
CA THR A 583 21.68 30.60 -22.25
C THR A 583 22.09 31.98 -21.71
N LYS A 584 21.23 32.60 -20.92
CA LYS A 584 21.52 33.79 -20.11
C LYS A 584 22.35 33.37 -18.90
N ILE A 585 23.45 34.07 -18.65
CA ILE A 585 24.43 33.74 -17.62
C ILE A 585 24.84 34.97 -16.81
N THR A 586 25.41 34.75 -15.64
CA THR A 586 26.13 35.78 -14.88
C THR A 586 27.49 36.07 -15.54
N TYR A 587 27.83 37.34 -15.83
CA TYR A 587 29.10 37.73 -16.45
C TYR A 587 29.65 39.06 -15.91
N GLY A 588 30.57 38.99 -14.95
CA GLY A 588 31.05 40.16 -14.20
C GLY A 588 29.97 40.67 -13.23
N GLU A 589 29.73 41.98 -13.20
CA GLU A 589 28.63 42.59 -12.42
C GLU A 589 27.28 42.62 -13.18
N ASP A 590 27.26 42.22 -14.46
CA ASP A 590 26.09 42.24 -15.34
C ASP A 590 25.69 40.83 -15.81
N ALA A 591 24.52 40.70 -16.46
CA ALA A 591 24.14 39.49 -17.19
C ALA A 591 24.73 39.46 -18.62
N GLY A 592 25.06 38.27 -19.10
CA GLY A 592 25.48 37.97 -20.48
C GLY A 592 24.69 36.83 -21.10
N TYR A 593 24.89 36.56 -22.39
CA TYR A 593 24.25 35.46 -23.12
C TYR A 593 25.30 34.66 -23.88
N ILE A 594 25.26 33.34 -23.81
CA ILE A 594 26.12 32.43 -24.57
C ILE A 594 25.26 31.50 -25.42
N LYS A 595 25.80 30.97 -26.53
CA LYS A 595 25.05 29.98 -27.33
C LYS A 595 24.93 28.66 -26.57
N ASN A 596 23.79 28.00 -26.63
CA ASN A 596 23.58 26.69 -26.02
C ASN A 596 24.57 25.64 -26.54
N ALA A 597 24.88 25.68 -27.83
CA ALA A 597 25.85 24.76 -28.45
C ALA A 597 27.27 24.87 -27.86
N ALA A 598 27.60 25.99 -27.19
CA ALA A 598 28.87 26.18 -26.51
C ALA A 598 28.90 25.60 -25.10
N CYS A 599 27.75 25.19 -24.56
CA CYS A 599 27.64 24.54 -23.26
C CYS A 599 27.66 23.01 -23.44
N GLU A 600 28.42 22.30 -22.62
CA GLU A 600 28.13 20.91 -22.30
C GLU A 600 26.82 20.87 -21.49
N THR A 601 26.00 19.85 -21.73
CA THR A 601 25.00 19.39 -20.74
C THR A 601 25.70 19.27 -19.38
N PRO A 602 25.04 19.58 -18.25
CA PRO A 602 25.74 19.82 -16.99
C PRO A 602 26.72 18.69 -16.68
N ALA A 603 27.97 19.04 -16.35
CA ALA A 603 29.01 18.07 -16.03
C ALA A 603 28.75 17.52 -14.62
N TYR A 604 27.72 16.72 -14.48
CA TYR A 604 27.43 16.00 -13.26
C TYR A 604 28.56 15.01 -13.00
N THR A 605 29.12 15.05 -11.79
CA THR A 605 30.24 14.16 -11.42
C THR A 605 29.79 13.06 -10.49
N LYS A 606 28.60 13.19 -9.90
CA LYS A 606 28.06 12.24 -8.93
C LYS A 606 26.55 12.09 -9.07
N VAL A 607 26.02 11.02 -8.50
CA VAL A 607 24.61 10.67 -8.42
C VAL A 607 24.28 10.37 -6.97
N GLN A 608 23.33 11.10 -6.38
CA GLN A 608 22.77 10.79 -5.07
C GLN A 608 21.50 9.96 -5.23
N ILE A 609 21.32 8.93 -4.41
CA ILE A 609 20.10 8.13 -4.40
C ILE A 609 19.01 8.84 -3.61
N ILE A 610 17.83 9.00 -4.19
CA ILE A 610 16.69 9.73 -3.62
C ILE A 610 15.37 9.00 -3.88
N ASN A 611 14.25 9.50 -3.36
CA ASN A 611 12.89 9.04 -3.67
C ASN A 611 12.59 7.56 -3.36
N LEU A 612 13.16 7.04 -2.26
CA LEU A 612 13.03 5.64 -1.84
C LEU A 612 12.76 5.54 -0.34
N LYS A 613 12.05 4.49 0.10
CA LYS A 613 11.99 4.13 1.53
C LYS A 613 13.31 3.54 2.04
N SER A 614 14.09 2.89 1.18
CA SER A 614 15.34 2.23 1.57
C SER A 614 16.41 2.22 0.47
N TYR A 615 16.17 1.65 -0.71
CA TYR A 615 17.19 1.47 -1.77
C TYR A 615 16.61 1.30 -3.18
N CYS A 616 17.45 1.48 -4.21
CA CYS A 616 17.22 0.97 -5.57
C CYS A 616 18.26 -0.10 -5.96
N GLN A 617 17.93 -0.91 -6.97
CA GLN A 617 18.86 -1.90 -7.52
C GLN A 617 19.79 -1.22 -8.54
N VAL A 618 21.09 -1.38 -8.37
CA VAL A 618 22.11 -1.05 -9.38
C VAL A 618 22.21 -2.24 -10.34
N ARG A 619 22.17 -2.03 -11.65
CA ARG A 619 22.07 -3.11 -12.65
C ARG A 619 23.26 -3.17 -13.58
N LYS A 620 23.47 -4.33 -14.23
CA LYS A 620 24.53 -4.52 -15.25
C LYS A 620 24.29 -3.72 -16.54
N GLY A 621 23.03 -3.40 -16.83
CA GLY A 621 22.62 -2.67 -18.03
C GLY A 621 21.39 -1.80 -17.74
N PRO A 622 21.04 -0.89 -18.67
CA PRO A 622 19.95 0.06 -18.52
C PRO A 622 18.58 -0.59 -18.82
N GLY A 623 18.03 -1.27 -17.81
CA GLY A 623 16.73 -1.93 -17.92
C GLY A 623 16.48 -2.94 -16.81
N THR A 624 15.22 -3.22 -16.50
CA THR A 624 14.83 -4.19 -15.45
C THR A 624 15.15 -5.63 -15.82
N GLN A 625 15.32 -5.93 -17.12
CA GLN A 625 15.76 -7.22 -17.65
C GLN A 625 17.22 -7.57 -17.36
N TYR A 626 18.05 -6.60 -16.94
CA TYR A 626 19.45 -6.84 -16.61
C TYR A 626 19.64 -7.22 -15.15
N ASP A 627 20.56 -8.17 -14.90
CA ASP A 627 20.92 -8.61 -13.54
C ASP A 627 21.30 -7.43 -12.65
N SER A 628 20.91 -7.52 -11.36
CA SER A 628 21.40 -6.60 -10.34
C SER A 628 22.89 -6.82 -10.03
N LEU A 629 23.61 -5.72 -9.87
CA LEU A 629 24.98 -5.61 -9.34
C LEU A 629 25.00 -5.35 -7.82
N GLY A 630 23.87 -4.96 -7.22
CA GLY A 630 23.77 -4.61 -5.79
C GLY A 630 22.70 -3.56 -5.51
N GLN A 631 22.63 -3.09 -4.27
CA GLN A 631 21.71 -2.04 -3.83
C GLN A 631 22.42 -0.71 -3.60
N ALA A 632 21.74 0.36 -4.00
CA ALA A 632 22.11 1.73 -3.77
C ALA A 632 21.06 2.34 -2.83
N TYR A 633 21.44 2.67 -1.60
CA TYR A 633 20.54 3.09 -0.52
C TYR A 633 20.23 4.59 -0.56
N LEU A 634 19.08 4.97 0.00
CA LEU A 634 18.65 6.37 0.12
C LEU A 634 19.78 7.25 0.69
N ASN A 635 20.05 8.36 0.03
CA ASN A 635 21.09 9.37 0.28
C ASN A 635 22.54 8.95 -0.06
N GLU A 636 22.80 7.72 -0.48
CA GLU A 636 24.15 7.34 -0.93
C GLU A 636 24.54 8.08 -2.21
N VAL A 637 25.83 8.38 -2.36
CA VAL A 637 26.35 9.15 -3.49
C VAL A 637 27.39 8.33 -4.25
N TYR A 638 27.20 8.19 -5.55
CA TYR A 638 28.05 7.43 -6.45
C TYR A 638 28.72 8.33 -7.48
N PRO A 639 29.98 8.09 -7.87
CA PRO A 639 30.57 8.78 -9.02
C PRO A 639 29.73 8.51 -10.27
N LEU A 640 29.42 9.56 -11.01
CA LEU A 640 28.72 9.43 -12.28
C LEU A 640 29.73 9.09 -13.37
N VAL A 641 29.48 8.00 -14.09
CA VAL A 641 30.24 7.66 -15.30
C VAL A 641 29.62 8.36 -16.51
N GLN A 642 28.29 8.30 -16.64
CA GLN A 642 27.57 8.99 -17.69
C GLN A 642 26.10 9.24 -17.29
N ALA A 643 25.69 10.51 -17.31
CA ALA A 643 24.30 10.90 -17.11
C ALA A 643 23.44 10.37 -18.25
N ASN A 644 22.30 9.75 -17.91
CA ASN A 644 21.29 9.28 -18.87
C ASN A 644 21.92 8.57 -20.09
N GLU A 645 22.86 7.64 -19.84
CA GLU A 645 23.61 6.95 -20.92
C GLU A 645 22.65 6.26 -21.89
N GLU A 646 21.56 5.71 -21.35
CA GLU A 646 20.40 5.25 -22.08
C GLU A 646 19.16 5.79 -21.36
N THR A 647 18.11 6.11 -22.12
CA THR A 647 16.92 6.83 -21.63
C THR A 647 16.37 6.24 -20.33
N GLY A 648 16.35 7.05 -19.25
CA GLY A 648 15.88 6.66 -17.93
C GLY A 648 16.92 6.05 -17.01
N TRP A 649 18.17 5.85 -17.44
CA TRP A 649 19.22 5.19 -16.65
C TRP A 649 20.53 5.98 -16.57
N HIS A 650 21.00 6.24 -15.35
CA HIS A 650 22.33 6.79 -15.10
C HIS A 650 23.36 5.67 -14.99
N LYS A 651 24.50 5.81 -15.67
CA LYS A 651 25.65 4.95 -15.43
C LYS A 651 26.50 5.53 -14.31
N ILE A 652 26.63 4.79 -13.23
CA ILE A 652 27.39 5.15 -12.03
C ILE A 652 28.58 4.20 -11.84
N MET A 653 29.54 4.62 -11.04
CA MET A 653 30.61 3.77 -10.56
C MET A 653 30.17 3.15 -9.22
N TYR A 654 29.84 1.87 -9.25
CA TYR A 654 29.33 1.11 -8.10
C TYR A 654 30.35 0.05 -7.69
N ASN A 655 30.90 0.14 -6.48
CA ASN A 655 31.95 -0.76 -5.98
C ASN A 655 33.14 -0.94 -6.94
N GLY A 656 33.57 0.16 -7.59
CA GLY A 656 34.70 0.18 -8.50
C GLY A 656 34.43 -0.40 -9.90
N LYS A 657 33.17 -0.69 -10.26
CA LYS A 657 32.76 -1.12 -11.60
C LYS A 657 31.56 -0.30 -12.11
N PRO A 658 31.39 -0.13 -13.43
CA PRO A 658 30.21 0.55 -13.97
C PRO A 658 28.92 -0.23 -13.67
N GLY A 659 27.89 0.47 -13.22
CA GLY A 659 26.55 -0.06 -13.00
C GLY A 659 25.48 0.99 -13.31
N TYR A 660 24.24 0.57 -13.46
CA TYR A 660 23.14 1.42 -13.91
C TYR A 660 22.12 1.60 -12.79
N VAL A 661 21.79 2.84 -12.45
CA VAL A 661 20.69 3.19 -11.54
C VAL A 661 19.63 3.94 -12.30
N PHE A 662 18.37 3.67 -11.97
CA PHE A 662 17.24 4.28 -12.64
C PHE A 662 17.08 5.74 -12.19
N CYS A 663 16.91 6.66 -13.13
CA CYS A 663 16.87 8.10 -12.88
C CYS A 663 15.82 8.48 -11.82
N LYS A 664 14.72 7.73 -11.70
CA LYS A 664 13.66 8.02 -10.72
C LYS A 664 14.09 7.95 -9.26
N TYR A 665 15.16 7.19 -8.99
CA TYR A 665 15.72 6.98 -7.67
C TYR A 665 17.03 7.74 -7.47
N ALA A 666 17.34 8.70 -8.34
CA ALA A 666 18.67 9.24 -8.46
C ALA A 666 18.65 10.73 -8.84
N ARG A 667 19.40 11.55 -8.11
CA ARG A 667 19.64 12.96 -8.38
C ARG A 667 21.06 13.14 -8.87
N LEU A 668 21.25 13.86 -9.96
CA LEU A 668 22.58 14.23 -10.44
C LEU A 668 23.15 15.40 -9.62
N LEU A 669 24.42 15.31 -9.25
CA LEU A 669 25.12 16.34 -8.49
C LEU A 669 26.20 17.00 -9.35
N THR A 670 26.19 18.32 -9.41
CA THR A 670 27.25 19.12 -10.04
C THR A 670 28.48 19.17 -9.13
N PRO A 671 29.71 19.21 -9.68
CA PRO A 671 30.89 19.50 -8.89
C PRO A 671 30.73 20.87 -8.23
N ALA A 672 30.86 20.93 -6.91
CA ALA A 672 30.94 22.20 -6.19
C ALA A 672 32.14 23.00 -6.73
N ALA A 673 31.98 24.32 -6.85
CA ALA A 673 33.05 25.24 -7.21
C ALA A 673 34.28 24.96 -6.32
N ALA A 674 35.47 24.97 -6.93
CA ALA A 674 36.72 24.62 -6.28
C ALA A 674 36.88 25.30 -4.91
N GLY A 675 36.79 24.51 -3.85
CA GLY A 675 36.99 24.96 -2.48
C GLY A 675 35.87 24.56 -1.51
N GLU A 676 35.60 23.25 -1.39
CA GLU A 676 35.25 22.56 -0.13
C GLU A 676 34.84 21.11 -0.49
N GLU A 677 35.83 20.23 -0.45
CA GLU A 677 35.64 18.80 -0.58
C GLU A 677 35.11 18.27 0.78
N ALA A 678 33.80 18.07 0.92
CA ALA A 678 33.30 17.26 2.03
C ALA A 678 33.64 15.79 1.75
N ALA A 679 34.73 15.33 2.35
CA ALA A 679 35.11 13.93 2.37
C ALA A 679 33.99 13.08 2.98
N ILE A 680 33.78 11.86 2.47
CA ILE A 680 33.02 10.84 3.19
C ILE A 680 33.73 10.67 4.53
N PRO A 681 33.07 10.86 5.70
CA PRO A 681 33.74 10.66 6.97
C PRO A 681 34.11 9.18 7.08
N ALA A 682 35.39 8.89 6.82
CA ALA A 682 36.01 7.59 6.99
C ALA A 682 36.57 7.55 8.41
N TYR A 683 35.93 6.77 9.28
CA TYR A 683 36.35 6.62 10.65
C TYR A 683 37.39 5.51 10.75
N ARG A 684 38.58 5.86 11.22
CA ARG A 684 39.67 4.89 11.37
C ARG A 684 39.38 3.91 12.51
N VAL A 685 39.40 2.62 12.23
CA VAL A 685 39.39 1.55 13.23
C VAL A 685 40.77 0.93 13.30
N SER A 686 41.43 1.03 14.45
CA SER A 686 42.77 0.48 14.66
C SER A 686 42.74 -0.55 15.79
N VAL A 687 43.05 -1.81 15.48
CA VAL A 687 43.07 -2.90 16.48
C VAL A 687 44.46 -3.56 16.57
N PRO A 688 44.95 -3.90 17.77
CA PRO A 688 46.20 -4.66 17.91
C PRO A 688 46.04 -6.09 17.36
N VAL A 689 46.97 -6.55 16.54
CA VAL A 689 46.91 -7.91 15.99
C VAL A 689 47.40 -8.93 17.02
N PRO A 690 46.57 -9.89 17.46
CA PRO A 690 47.00 -10.90 18.44
C PRO A 690 48.01 -11.88 17.84
N GLU A 691 48.83 -12.49 18.69
CA GLU A 691 49.83 -13.48 18.26
C GLU A 691 49.16 -14.65 17.50
N GLY A 692 49.71 -14.98 16.33
CA GLY A 692 49.19 -16.05 15.46
C GLY A 692 48.02 -15.64 14.54
N TYR A 693 47.57 -14.38 14.56
CA TYR A 693 46.61 -13.84 13.58
C TYR A 693 47.38 -13.18 12.43
N ALA A 694 47.13 -13.62 11.20
CA ALA A 694 47.84 -13.14 10.00
C ALA A 694 46.91 -12.56 8.92
N ASP A 695 45.59 -12.61 9.12
CA ASP A 695 44.62 -12.05 8.18
C ASP A 695 44.61 -10.52 8.27
N THR A 696 44.41 -9.86 7.14
CA THR A 696 44.27 -8.41 7.02
C THR A 696 42.81 -7.97 6.95
N THR A 697 41.87 -8.91 7.04
CA THR A 697 40.43 -8.67 6.96
C THR A 697 39.86 -8.37 8.35
N LEU A 698 39.43 -7.14 8.58
CA LEU A 698 38.74 -6.75 9.80
C LEU A 698 37.22 -6.76 9.58
N TRP A 699 36.48 -7.44 10.43
CA TRP A 699 35.03 -7.51 10.34
C TRP A 699 34.40 -6.48 11.28
N ILE A 700 33.80 -5.43 10.74
CA ILE A 700 33.17 -4.35 11.52
C ILE A 700 31.66 -4.54 11.46
N ASP A 701 31.03 -4.76 12.62
CA ASP A 701 29.61 -5.15 12.74
C ASP A 701 29.18 -6.30 11.81
N GLY A 702 30.10 -7.22 11.52
CA GLY A 702 29.87 -8.37 10.64
C GLY A 702 30.04 -8.10 9.14
N VAL A 703 30.43 -6.88 8.74
CA VAL A 703 30.80 -6.50 7.37
C VAL A 703 32.31 -6.57 7.19
N GLN A 704 32.76 -7.03 6.03
CA GLN A 704 34.18 -7.19 5.72
C GLN A 704 34.83 -5.84 5.34
N HIS A 705 35.93 -5.48 6.02
CA HIS A 705 36.79 -4.35 5.67
C HIS A 705 38.23 -4.82 5.46
N ASN A 706 38.86 -4.30 4.41
CA ASN A 706 40.27 -4.56 4.14
C ASN A 706 41.12 -3.64 5.03
N GLY A 707 41.93 -4.22 5.90
CA GLY A 707 42.85 -3.50 6.77
C GLY A 707 44.28 -3.49 6.25
N THR A 708 45.05 -2.50 6.70
CA THR A 708 46.50 -2.41 6.47
C THR A 708 47.22 -2.63 7.80
N LEU A 709 48.17 -3.56 7.83
CA LEU A 709 49.02 -3.78 9.01
C LEU A 709 50.08 -2.66 9.11
N ARG A 710 50.10 -1.94 10.22
CA ARG A 710 51.08 -0.88 10.53
C ARG A 710 51.51 -1.00 11.99
N ASP A 711 52.80 -1.18 12.23
CA ASP A 711 53.39 -1.22 13.58
C ASP A 711 52.70 -2.19 14.57
N GLY A 712 52.23 -3.35 14.08
CA GLY A 712 51.51 -4.35 14.89
C GLY A 712 50.02 -4.06 15.10
N MET A 713 49.50 -2.98 14.53
CA MET A 713 48.08 -2.62 14.50
C MET A 713 47.49 -2.88 13.12
N LEU A 714 46.32 -3.50 13.05
CA LEU A 714 45.52 -3.58 11.83
C LEU A 714 44.60 -2.36 11.77
N VAL A 715 44.77 -1.56 10.71
CA VAL A 715 44.02 -0.31 10.51
C VAL A 715 43.06 -0.47 9.33
N ALA A 716 41.77 -0.30 9.56
CA ALA A 716 40.72 -0.32 8.53
C ALA A 716 39.85 0.94 8.62
N GLU A 717 39.14 1.27 7.55
CA GLU A 717 38.23 2.42 7.49
C GLU A 717 36.78 1.94 7.59
N ALA A 718 36.05 2.46 8.57
CA ALA A 718 34.61 2.31 8.72
C ALA A 718 33.92 3.54 8.12
N TYR A 719 32.93 3.33 7.26
CA TYR A 719 32.20 4.42 6.60
C TYR A 719 30.88 4.74 7.32
N THR A 720 30.82 4.50 8.63
CA THR A 720 29.67 4.77 9.50
C THR A 720 30.15 5.27 10.86
N GLY A 721 29.40 6.21 11.45
CA GLY A 721 29.60 6.75 12.81
C GLY A 721 28.91 5.95 13.92
N THR A 722 28.29 4.81 13.59
CA THR A 722 27.50 4.00 14.53
C THR A 722 28.06 2.59 14.75
N ALA A 723 29.31 2.33 14.38
CA ALA A 723 29.90 1.00 14.47
C ALA A 723 30.05 0.56 15.93
N THR A 724 29.68 -0.69 16.24
CA THR A 724 29.64 -1.16 17.63
C THR A 724 30.77 -2.12 17.99
N ASN A 725 31.25 -2.90 17.01
CA ASN A 725 32.30 -3.89 17.25
C ASN A 725 33.18 -4.17 16.03
N ALA A 726 34.38 -4.68 16.29
CA ALA A 726 35.28 -5.21 15.30
C ALA A 726 35.73 -6.62 15.69
N VAL A 727 35.88 -7.51 14.70
CA VAL A 727 36.32 -8.88 14.89
C VAL A 727 37.42 -9.24 13.90
N LEU A 728 38.50 -9.84 14.42
CA LEU A 728 39.58 -10.40 13.62
C LEU A 728 39.60 -11.92 13.81
N TYR A 729 39.77 -12.66 12.72
CA TYR A 729 39.75 -14.11 12.71
C TYR A 729 41.13 -14.70 12.41
N ARG A 730 41.38 -15.88 12.96
CA ARG A 730 42.52 -16.74 12.61
C ARG A 730 42.00 -18.00 11.94
N TYR A 731 42.70 -18.45 10.90
CA TYR A 731 42.28 -19.59 10.08
C TYR A 731 43.31 -20.72 10.09
N ASP A 732 42.82 -21.95 10.04
CA ASP A 732 43.57 -23.15 9.64
C ASP A 732 43.06 -23.57 8.26
N GLY A 733 43.85 -23.30 7.21
CA GLY A 733 43.38 -23.33 5.83
C GLY A 733 42.23 -22.32 5.63
N THR A 734 41.02 -22.81 5.36
CA THR A 734 39.81 -21.99 5.19
C THR A 734 38.88 -22.04 6.40
N VAL A 735 39.23 -22.78 7.45
CA VAL A 735 38.38 -22.96 8.62
C VAL A 735 38.77 -21.92 9.68
N PRO A 736 37.83 -21.09 10.17
CA PRO A 736 38.12 -20.18 11.27
C PRO A 736 38.32 -20.97 12.57
N VAL A 737 39.51 -20.82 13.16
CA VAL A 737 39.98 -21.50 14.38
C VAL A 737 40.37 -20.52 15.48
N GLY A 738 40.26 -19.22 15.23
CA GLY A 738 40.32 -18.23 16.29
C GLY A 738 39.53 -16.96 16.02
N MET A 739 39.07 -16.31 17.08
CA MET A 739 38.24 -15.10 17.05
C MET A 739 38.72 -14.11 18.11
N ALA A 740 39.01 -12.87 17.74
CA ALA A 740 39.35 -11.78 18.64
C ALA A 740 38.38 -10.61 18.45
N VAL A 741 37.81 -10.08 19.54
CA VAL A 741 36.70 -9.12 19.49
C VAL A 741 37.06 -7.82 20.19
N TRP A 742 36.70 -6.69 19.59
CA TRP A 742 36.81 -5.36 20.17
C TRP A 742 35.45 -4.66 20.19
N LYS A 743 35.16 -3.93 21.27
CA LYS A 743 34.08 -2.94 21.31
C LYS A 743 34.59 -1.65 20.69
N LEU A 744 33.78 -1.06 19.82
CA LEU A 744 34.09 0.22 19.20
C LEU A 744 33.32 1.33 19.90
N THR A 745 33.97 2.46 20.11
CA THR A 745 33.34 3.69 20.57
C THR A 745 33.92 4.84 19.77
N LEU A 746 33.06 5.62 19.13
CA LEU A 746 33.49 6.76 18.33
C LEU A 746 34.13 7.80 19.27
N ALA A 747 35.35 8.24 18.96
CA ALA A 747 36.01 9.26 19.74
C ALA A 747 35.31 10.62 19.54
N GLU A 748 35.08 11.37 20.61
CA GLU A 748 34.38 12.67 20.54
C GLU A 748 35.17 13.75 19.77
N THR A 749 36.47 13.53 19.54
CA THR A 749 37.39 14.55 19.00
C THR A 749 38.23 14.10 17.82
N GLU A 750 38.05 12.87 17.31
CA GLU A 750 38.83 12.31 16.20
C GLU A 750 37.92 11.51 15.26
N ASP A 751 38.22 11.52 13.94
CA ASP A 751 37.59 10.63 12.94
C ASP A 751 38.08 9.17 13.09
N ALA A 752 37.97 8.62 14.30
CA ALA A 752 38.50 7.33 14.68
C ALA A 752 37.67 6.67 15.78
N TYR A 753 37.60 5.34 15.75
CA TYR A 753 37.05 4.55 16.83
C TYR A 753 38.14 4.16 17.82
N ALA A 754 37.85 4.36 19.10
CA ALA A 754 38.53 3.67 20.17
C ALA A 754 38.08 2.20 20.16
N ALA A 755 39.05 1.28 20.09
CA ALA A 755 38.80 -0.15 20.10
C ALA A 755 39.28 -0.78 21.41
N GLU A 756 38.35 -1.25 22.23
CA GLU A 756 38.63 -1.91 23.50
C GLU A 756 38.52 -3.44 23.34
N ARG A 757 39.59 -4.18 23.66
CA ARG A 757 39.61 -5.64 23.54
C ARG A 757 38.64 -6.25 24.56
N VAL A 758 37.69 -7.05 24.08
CA VAL A 758 36.74 -7.75 24.95
C VAL A 758 37.29 -9.13 25.31
N GLY A 759 37.91 -9.23 26.49
CA GLY A 759 38.45 -10.48 27.01
C GLY A 759 37.36 -11.52 27.30
N GLY A 760 37.63 -12.79 26.97
CA GLY A 760 36.69 -13.90 27.21
C GLY A 760 35.72 -14.17 26.05
N PHE A 761 35.75 -13.35 24.99
CA PHE A 761 35.12 -13.65 23.70
C PHE A 761 36.08 -14.28 22.69
N ASP A 762 37.26 -14.66 23.16
CA ASP A 762 38.21 -15.39 22.35
C ASP A 762 37.62 -16.75 21.94
N ASP A 763 37.67 -17.05 20.65
CA ASP A 763 37.22 -18.31 20.05
C ASP A 763 35.76 -18.66 20.39
N LEU A 764 34.92 -17.62 20.52
CA LEU A 764 33.52 -17.71 20.93
C LEU A 764 32.70 -18.62 20.00
N LEU A 765 32.87 -18.48 18.69
CA LEU A 765 32.21 -19.30 17.66
C LEU A 765 33.21 -20.26 17.00
N SER A 766 32.78 -21.50 16.76
CA SER A 766 33.56 -22.53 16.05
C SER A 766 32.77 -23.17 14.92
N TYR A 767 33.50 -23.75 13.98
CA TYR A 767 32.97 -24.30 12.74
C TYR A 767 33.33 -25.78 12.63
N HIS A 768 32.33 -26.62 12.41
CA HIS A 768 32.47 -28.09 12.45
C HIS A 768 32.00 -28.80 11.17
N GLY A 769 31.84 -28.03 10.10
CA GLY A 769 31.62 -28.53 8.75
C GLY A 769 30.15 -28.71 8.37
N PHE A 770 29.96 -29.40 7.26
CA PHE A 770 28.66 -29.62 6.62
C PHE A 770 28.31 -31.09 6.59
N SER A 771 27.02 -31.41 6.69
CA SER A 771 26.49 -32.79 6.56
C SER A 771 25.17 -32.78 5.78
N VAL A 772 24.79 -33.93 5.22
CA VAL A 772 23.51 -34.09 4.52
C VAL A 772 22.47 -34.69 5.46
N ARG A 773 21.22 -34.20 5.41
CA ARG A 773 20.07 -34.85 6.04
C ARG A 773 19.59 -35.99 5.13
N ILE A 774 19.80 -37.23 5.57
CA ILE A 774 19.49 -38.47 4.82
C ILE A 774 18.16 -39.12 5.23
N ARG A 775 17.40 -38.52 6.18
CA ARG A 775 16.07 -38.97 6.63
C ARG A 775 15.09 -37.78 6.71
N GLY A 776 13.91 -37.91 6.11
CA GLY A 776 12.95 -36.81 5.90
C GLY A 776 13.29 -35.93 4.69
N ASN A 777 12.81 -34.67 4.64
CA ASN A 777 13.13 -33.75 3.55
C ASN A 777 14.65 -33.58 3.39
N SER A 778 15.13 -33.71 2.15
CA SER A 778 16.54 -33.54 1.79
C SER A 778 17.02 -32.12 2.14
N GLY A 779 18.24 -32.02 2.66
CA GLY A 779 18.77 -30.72 3.08
C GLY A 779 20.23 -30.75 3.48
N ILE A 780 20.86 -29.58 3.43
CA ILE A 780 22.23 -29.37 3.90
C ILE A 780 22.22 -28.82 5.33
N ARG A 781 23.02 -29.43 6.18
CA ARG A 781 23.19 -29.05 7.58
C ARG A 781 24.56 -28.41 7.77
N PHE A 782 24.57 -27.22 8.35
CA PHE A 782 25.79 -26.53 8.78
C PHE A 782 25.97 -26.67 10.29
N LYS A 783 27.13 -27.15 10.74
CA LYS A 783 27.46 -27.35 12.15
C LYS A 783 28.40 -26.25 12.65
N SER A 784 28.00 -25.56 13.70
CA SER A 784 28.81 -24.59 14.43
C SER A 784 28.72 -24.85 15.94
N GLY A 785 29.50 -24.14 16.74
CA GLY A 785 29.50 -24.38 18.18
C GLY A 785 30.07 -23.26 19.04
N ILE A 786 29.79 -23.37 20.33
CA ILE A 786 30.28 -22.48 21.38
C ILE A 786 30.98 -23.31 22.47
N ALA A 787 32.07 -22.81 23.04
CA ALA A 787 32.75 -23.47 24.14
C ALA A 787 31.80 -23.62 25.34
N LYS A 788 31.73 -24.83 25.92
CA LYS A 788 30.81 -25.15 27.01
C LYS A 788 31.03 -24.28 28.23
N ALA A 789 32.30 -24.02 28.58
CA ALA A 789 32.67 -23.14 29.68
C ALA A 789 32.24 -21.68 29.42
N THR A 790 32.51 -21.15 28.23
CA THR A 790 32.15 -19.78 27.82
C THR A 790 30.64 -19.57 27.83
N ARG A 791 29.86 -20.52 27.28
CA ARG A 791 28.40 -20.47 27.33
C ARG A 791 27.90 -20.47 28.78
N LYS A 792 28.44 -21.35 29.62
CA LYS A 792 28.08 -21.40 31.04
C LYS A 792 28.37 -20.07 31.76
N ALA A 793 29.51 -19.44 31.49
CA ALA A 793 29.85 -18.14 32.04
C ALA A 793 28.87 -17.05 31.57
N LEU A 794 28.57 -16.98 30.26
CA LEU A 794 27.61 -16.04 29.68
C LEU A 794 26.18 -16.19 30.23
N LEU A 795 25.77 -17.39 30.62
CA LEU A 795 24.44 -17.62 31.20
C LEU A 795 24.36 -17.22 32.68
N ASN A 796 25.42 -17.46 33.43
CA ASN A 796 25.41 -17.29 34.89
C ASN A 796 25.93 -15.91 35.29
N GLU A 797 27.24 -15.71 35.14
CA GLU A 797 28.00 -14.57 35.67
C GLU A 797 28.04 -13.41 34.67
N GLY A 798 27.92 -13.72 33.38
CA GLY A 798 28.22 -12.81 32.28
C GLY A 798 29.73 -12.75 32.00
N ILE A 799 30.10 -12.34 30.79
CA ILE A 799 31.49 -12.09 30.39
C ILE A 799 31.56 -10.64 29.93
N ALA A 800 32.48 -9.87 30.49
CA ALA A 800 32.57 -8.42 30.25
C ALA A 800 31.22 -7.67 30.46
N GLY A 801 30.41 -8.14 31.42
CA GLY A 801 29.07 -7.60 31.70
C GLY A 801 27.95 -8.10 30.79
N TYR A 802 28.27 -8.80 29.71
CA TYR A 802 27.29 -9.32 28.76
C TYR A 802 26.81 -10.72 29.12
N LYS A 803 25.52 -10.97 28.94
CA LYS A 803 24.86 -12.27 29.05
C LYS A 803 24.35 -12.75 27.70
N LEU A 804 24.25 -14.06 27.54
CA LEU A 804 23.74 -14.68 26.32
C LEU A 804 22.23 -14.46 26.17
N VAL A 805 21.82 -13.87 25.03
CA VAL A 805 20.41 -13.68 24.64
C VAL A 805 20.00 -14.75 23.62
N GLU A 806 20.75 -14.86 22.52
CA GLU A 806 20.43 -15.75 21.40
C GLU A 806 21.71 -16.21 20.71
N TYR A 807 21.73 -17.43 20.17
CA TYR A 807 22.72 -17.82 19.15
C TYR A 807 22.12 -18.79 18.14
N GLY A 808 22.72 -18.82 16.94
CA GLY A 808 22.27 -19.68 15.86
C GLY A 808 23.11 -19.56 14.61
N THR A 809 22.52 -19.94 13.48
CA THR A 809 23.13 -19.83 12.14
C THR A 809 22.29 -18.91 11.26
N LEU A 810 22.94 -18.03 10.50
CA LEU A 810 22.33 -17.33 9.37
C LEU A 810 22.66 -18.05 8.07
N VAL A 811 21.69 -18.08 7.15
CA VAL A 811 21.85 -18.55 5.77
C VAL A 811 21.46 -17.40 4.86
N PHE A 812 22.28 -17.11 3.85
CA PHE A 812 21.92 -16.14 2.82
C PHE A 812 21.09 -16.87 1.76
N THR A 813 19.84 -16.43 1.53
CA THR A 813 18.87 -17.17 0.71
C THR A 813 19.14 -17.07 -0.79
N ASP A 814 19.85 -16.03 -1.23
CA ASP A 814 20.35 -15.83 -2.59
C ASP A 814 21.89 -15.78 -2.60
N ALA A 815 22.53 -16.92 -2.81
CA ALA A 815 23.99 -17.04 -2.74
C ALA A 815 24.71 -16.15 -3.77
N ALA A 816 24.06 -15.78 -4.88
CA ALA A 816 24.63 -14.91 -5.90
C ALA A 816 24.71 -13.45 -5.44
N ARG A 817 23.84 -13.02 -4.51
CA ARG A 817 23.81 -11.67 -3.95
C ARG A 817 24.72 -11.50 -2.73
N GLU A 818 25.06 -12.55 -1.98
CA GLU A 818 25.86 -12.45 -0.74
C GLU A 818 27.12 -11.55 -0.83
N PRO A 819 27.95 -11.56 -1.90
CA PRO A 819 29.14 -10.69 -1.97
C PRO A 819 28.84 -9.18 -2.01
N TYR A 820 27.60 -8.79 -2.30
CA TYR A 820 27.21 -7.40 -2.54
C TYR A 820 26.35 -6.81 -1.42
N TYR A 821 26.03 -7.61 -0.38
CA TYR A 821 25.07 -7.25 0.66
C TYR A 821 25.58 -7.65 2.04
N PRO A 822 25.25 -6.90 3.10
CA PRO A 822 25.59 -7.28 4.46
C PRO A 822 24.97 -8.64 4.85
N PHE A 823 25.81 -9.67 5.03
CA PHE A 823 25.40 -10.97 5.55
C PHE A 823 25.21 -10.89 7.08
N VAL A 824 24.27 -10.08 7.53
CA VAL A 824 23.99 -9.78 8.95
C VAL A 824 22.52 -10.03 9.28
N ARG A 825 22.19 -10.26 10.56
CA ARG A 825 20.83 -10.56 11.02
C ARG A 825 19.92 -9.36 10.76
N GLY A 826 18.73 -9.60 10.22
CA GLY A 826 17.72 -8.57 9.97
C GLY A 826 17.85 -7.81 8.64
N SER A 827 18.76 -8.23 7.74
CA SER A 827 18.96 -7.58 6.43
C SER A 827 17.88 -7.89 5.37
N GLY A 828 16.88 -8.70 5.69
CA GLY A 828 15.84 -9.17 4.74
C GLY A 828 16.31 -10.22 3.73
N LEU A 829 17.62 -10.44 3.59
CA LEU A 829 18.24 -11.44 2.69
C LEU A 829 18.87 -12.63 3.41
N THR A 830 18.72 -12.66 4.74
CA THR A 830 19.21 -13.74 5.59
C THR A 830 18.08 -14.37 6.35
N VAL A 831 18.04 -15.70 6.39
CA VAL A 831 17.16 -16.46 7.30
C VAL A 831 17.97 -17.01 8.47
N SER A 832 17.37 -17.06 9.66
CA SER A 832 18.05 -17.49 10.88
C SER A 832 17.50 -18.81 11.43
N GLY A 833 18.37 -19.79 11.62
CA GLY A 833 18.09 -20.97 12.45
C GLY A 833 18.56 -20.74 13.88
N ARG A 834 17.63 -20.43 14.79
CA ARG A 834 17.94 -20.24 16.22
C ARG A 834 18.26 -21.58 16.88
N ALA A 835 19.32 -21.60 17.69
CA ALA A 835 19.74 -22.78 18.47
C ALA A 835 19.62 -22.55 19.98
N TYR A 836 19.72 -21.31 20.44
CA TYR A 836 19.42 -20.92 21.81
C TYR A 836 18.64 -19.61 21.79
N TRP A 837 17.46 -19.57 22.42
CA TRP A 837 16.66 -18.34 22.60
C TRP A 837 15.57 -18.57 23.66
N THR A 838 14.96 -17.48 24.13
CA THR A 838 13.73 -17.54 24.96
C THR A 838 12.59 -16.90 24.18
N GLU A 839 11.46 -17.58 24.07
CA GLU A 839 10.27 -17.10 23.36
C GLU A 839 9.05 -17.41 24.21
N ASN A 840 8.22 -16.40 24.48
CA ASN A 840 7.02 -16.51 25.33
C ASN A 840 7.33 -17.13 26.72
N GLY A 841 8.50 -16.83 27.28
CA GLY A 841 8.95 -17.37 28.57
C GLY A 841 9.46 -18.82 28.53
N VAL A 842 9.45 -19.48 27.37
CA VAL A 842 9.97 -20.83 27.17
C VAL A 842 11.41 -20.76 26.65
N LEU A 843 12.31 -21.40 27.38
CA LEU A 843 13.71 -21.54 26.97
C LEU A 843 13.84 -22.64 25.92
N ASN A 844 14.38 -22.29 24.76
CA ASN A 844 14.75 -23.21 23.71
C ASN A 844 16.28 -23.35 23.68
N ASP A 845 16.78 -24.58 23.87
CA ASP A 845 18.22 -24.90 23.85
C ASP A 845 18.47 -26.18 23.03
N ARG A 846 18.85 -26.01 21.76
CA ARG A 846 18.97 -27.06 20.75
C ARG A 846 20.45 -27.39 20.48
N VAL A 847 21.10 -28.05 21.44
CA VAL A 847 22.46 -28.62 21.27
C VAL A 847 22.36 -30.02 20.68
N ILE A 848 23.07 -30.27 19.58
CA ILE A 848 23.04 -31.57 18.88
C ILE A 848 24.07 -32.57 19.42
N GLU A 849 25.24 -32.10 19.83
CA GLU A 849 26.33 -32.93 20.35
C GLU A 849 27.32 -32.07 21.15
N ILE A 850 28.10 -32.72 22.02
CA ILE A 850 29.23 -32.09 22.73
C ILE A 850 30.49 -32.83 22.31
N VAL A 851 31.42 -32.12 21.68
CA VAL A 851 32.69 -32.69 21.19
C VAL A 851 33.81 -31.70 21.50
N ASP A 852 34.89 -32.18 22.09
CA ASP A 852 36.06 -31.38 22.50
C ASP A 852 35.68 -30.15 23.34
N GLU A 853 34.82 -30.34 24.36
CA GLU A 853 34.28 -29.28 25.23
C GLU A 853 33.54 -28.14 24.50
N ARG A 854 33.09 -28.38 23.26
CA ARG A 854 32.24 -27.45 22.50
C ARG A 854 30.84 -28.01 22.32
N LEU A 855 29.86 -27.18 22.67
CA LEU A 855 28.45 -27.42 22.41
C LEU A 855 28.21 -27.12 20.94
N ARG A 856 27.94 -28.16 20.15
CA ARG A 856 27.66 -28.02 18.72
C ARG A 856 26.17 -27.93 18.50
N PHE A 857 25.76 -27.01 17.66
CA PHE A 857 24.41 -26.88 17.16
C PHE A 857 24.47 -26.89 15.63
N ALA A 858 23.33 -27.19 15.03
CA ALA A 858 23.27 -27.26 13.58
C ALA A 858 21.96 -26.72 13.06
N SER A 859 22.05 -25.98 11.96
CA SER A 859 20.90 -25.49 11.23
C SER A 859 20.83 -26.19 9.88
N VAL A 860 19.61 -26.49 9.43
CA VAL A 860 19.37 -27.26 8.22
C VAL A 860 18.59 -26.40 7.24
N LEU A 861 19.11 -26.27 6.03
CA LEU A 861 18.36 -25.75 4.88
C LEU A 861 17.76 -26.95 4.15
N THR A 862 16.43 -27.01 4.09
CA THR A 862 15.66 -28.12 3.49
C THR A 862 14.97 -27.68 2.19
N ASP A 863 14.41 -28.64 1.46
CA ASP A 863 13.63 -28.41 0.24
C ASP A 863 14.42 -27.67 -0.86
N ILE A 864 15.72 -27.95 -0.96
CA ILE A 864 16.58 -27.39 -2.00
C ILE A 864 16.16 -28.00 -3.35
N PRO A 865 15.75 -27.19 -4.34
CA PRO A 865 15.39 -27.66 -5.67
C PRO A 865 16.51 -28.43 -6.37
N ASP A 866 16.14 -29.39 -7.23
CA ASP A 866 17.09 -30.26 -7.93
C ASP A 866 18.12 -29.47 -8.77
N ASP A 867 17.70 -28.36 -9.39
CA ASP A 867 18.54 -27.43 -10.16
C ASP A 867 19.50 -26.60 -9.29
N ARG A 868 19.27 -26.53 -7.98
CA ARG A 868 20.11 -25.80 -7.00
C ARG A 868 20.95 -26.71 -6.12
N LEU A 869 20.90 -28.04 -6.31
CA LEU A 869 21.71 -28.99 -5.50
C LEU A 869 23.23 -28.77 -5.63
N ALA A 870 23.68 -28.19 -6.75
CA ALA A 870 25.09 -27.86 -7.00
C ALA A 870 25.53 -26.51 -6.41
N GLU A 871 24.60 -25.65 -5.99
CA GLU A 871 24.87 -24.28 -5.53
C GLU A 871 25.52 -24.26 -4.14
N ASP A 872 26.61 -23.49 -3.99
CA ASP A 872 27.27 -23.30 -2.69
C ASP A 872 26.51 -22.26 -1.85
N PHE A 873 25.56 -22.72 -1.03
CA PHE A 873 24.84 -21.86 -0.09
C PHE A 873 25.78 -21.35 1.02
N PRO A 874 25.77 -20.05 1.34
CA PRO A 874 26.61 -19.47 2.38
C PRO A 874 25.90 -19.47 3.75
N PHE A 875 26.63 -19.87 4.78
CA PHE A 875 26.18 -20.01 6.17
C PHE A 875 27.15 -19.28 7.10
N ARG A 876 26.67 -18.67 8.18
CA ARG A 876 27.55 -18.16 9.25
C ARG A 876 26.90 -18.30 10.61
N ALA A 877 27.71 -18.57 11.63
CA ALA A 877 27.23 -18.57 13.01
C ALA A 877 27.07 -17.12 13.51
N TYR A 878 26.09 -16.88 14.38
CA TYR A 878 25.92 -15.59 15.06
C TYR A 878 25.58 -15.80 16.53
N ILE A 879 25.86 -14.79 17.34
CA ILE A 879 25.53 -14.73 18.75
C ILE A 879 25.13 -13.30 19.14
N LEU A 880 24.05 -13.19 19.90
CA LEU A 880 23.49 -11.97 20.43
C LEU A 880 23.69 -11.97 21.95
N LEU A 881 24.33 -10.91 22.44
CA LEU A 881 24.67 -10.73 23.85
C LEU A 881 24.10 -9.39 24.35
N SER A 882 23.69 -9.32 25.61
CA SER A 882 23.20 -8.06 26.21
C SER A 882 23.70 -7.89 27.64
N ASN A 883 24.03 -6.66 28.02
CA ASN A 883 24.34 -6.28 29.39
C ASN A 883 23.17 -5.53 30.08
N GLY A 884 22.00 -5.47 29.44
CA GLY A 884 20.81 -4.73 29.89
C GLY A 884 20.69 -3.31 29.35
N THR A 885 21.80 -2.71 28.88
CA THR A 885 21.83 -1.35 28.31
C THR A 885 22.24 -1.38 26.84
N ASP A 886 23.29 -2.16 26.54
CA ASP A 886 23.82 -2.38 25.20
C ASP A 886 23.50 -3.81 24.73
N THR A 887 23.33 -3.95 23.41
CA THR A 887 23.24 -5.24 22.75
C THR A 887 24.41 -5.38 21.77
N LEU A 888 25.10 -6.51 21.81
CA LEU A 888 26.25 -6.83 20.98
C LEU A 888 25.93 -8.04 20.11
N THR A 889 25.95 -7.87 18.79
CA THR A 889 25.77 -8.96 17.83
C THR A 889 27.10 -9.29 17.18
N LEU A 890 27.57 -10.52 17.37
CA LEU A 890 28.83 -11.01 16.81
C LEU A 890 28.54 -12.09 15.77
N TYR A 891 29.30 -12.05 14.68
CA TYR A 891 29.10 -12.95 13.55
C TYR A 891 30.41 -13.62 13.15
N GLY A 892 30.42 -14.95 13.10
CA GLY A 892 31.53 -15.71 12.54
C GLY A 892 31.67 -15.51 11.02
N PRO A 893 32.79 -15.89 10.37
CA PRO A 893 32.95 -15.73 8.92
C PRO A 893 31.96 -16.58 8.11
N PRO A 894 31.54 -16.15 6.91
CA PRO A 894 30.75 -16.97 6.00
C PRO A 894 31.49 -18.24 5.55
N MET A 895 30.83 -19.39 5.65
CA MET A 895 31.27 -20.68 5.10
C MET A 895 30.23 -21.18 4.11
N ARG A 896 30.68 -21.64 2.94
CA ARG A 896 29.78 -22.04 1.85
C ARG A 896 29.97 -23.49 1.44
N ARG A 897 28.86 -24.18 1.17
CA ARG A 897 28.92 -25.51 0.56
C ARG A 897 27.61 -25.93 -0.10
N SER A 898 27.71 -26.68 -1.20
CA SER A 898 26.57 -27.34 -1.84
C SER A 898 26.30 -28.73 -1.29
N ILE A 899 25.02 -29.14 -1.27
CA ILE A 899 24.61 -30.48 -0.85
C ILE A 899 25.23 -31.55 -1.74
N TYR A 900 25.38 -31.28 -3.04
CA TYR A 900 26.09 -32.12 -4.00
C TYR A 900 27.53 -32.43 -3.58
N ARG A 901 28.31 -31.40 -3.22
CA ARG A 901 29.72 -31.58 -2.82
C ARG A 901 29.83 -32.35 -1.52
N VAL A 902 28.91 -32.14 -0.57
CA VAL A 902 28.89 -32.92 0.67
C VAL A 902 28.57 -34.38 0.37
N ALA A 903 27.59 -34.67 -0.49
CA ALA A 903 27.23 -36.04 -0.88
C ALA A 903 28.40 -36.78 -1.57
N LYS A 904 29.09 -36.13 -2.52
CA LYS A 904 30.29 -36.71 -3.16
C LYS A 904 31.39 -37.03 -2.17
N ASN A 905 31.63 -36.15 -1.21
CA ASN A 905 32.65 -36.39 -0.19
C ASN A 905 32.29 -37.57 0.72
N ILE A 906 31.02 -37.71 1.12
CA ILE A 906 30.56 -38.84 1.94
C ILE A 906 30.71 -40.17 1.17
N MET A 907 30.25 -40.22 -0.08
CA MET A 907 30.38 -41.43 -0.91
C MET A 907 31.84 -41.77 -1.24
N GLY A 908 32.68 -40.75 -1.49
CA GLY A 908 34.11 -40.94 -1.76
C GLY A 908 34.92 -41.44 -0.57
N ARG A 909 34.49 -41.18 0.67
CA ARG A 909 35.10 -41.74 1.89
C ARG A 909 34.70 -43.20 2.15
N GLY A 910 33.64 -43.69 1.49
CA GLY A 910 33.09 -45.02 1.72
C GLY A 910 32.27 -45.14 3.01
N ASP A 911 31.71 -44.02 3.50
CA ASP A 911 30.91 -44.01 4.73
C ASP A 911 29.62 -44.84 4.61
N TYR A 912 29.13 -45.03 3.37
CA TYR A 912 27.96 -45.84 3.02
C TYR A 912 28.25 -46.68 1.78
N THR A 913 27.76 -47.92 1.75
CA THR A 913 27.84 -48.77 0.55
C THR A 913 26.81 -48.31 -0.48
N ALA A 914 27.10 -48.47 -1.77
CA ALA A 914 26.24 -47.95 -2.84
C ALA A 914 24.83 -48.58 -2.86
N ASP A 915 24.67 -49.76 -2.27
CA ASP A 915 23.44 -50.54 -2.12
C ASP A 915 22.69 -50.29 -0.80
N SER A 916 23.28 -49.54 0.15
CA SER A 916 22.57 -49.08 1.35
C SER A 916 21.55 -48.00 1.01
N GLU A 917 20.48 -47.88 1.80
CA GLU A 917 19.44 -46.86 1.62
C GLU A 917 20.05 -45.44 1.60
N GLU A 918 20.96 -45.17 2.53
CA GLU A 918 21.71 -43.91 2.60
C GLU A 918 22.63 -43.71 1.39
N GLY A 919 23.31 -44.76 0.92
CA GLY A 919 24.18 -44.70 -0.25
C GLY A 919 23.42 -44.47 -1.57
N MET A 920 22.25 -45.11 -1.73
CA MET A 920 21.34 -44.87 -2.85
C MET A 920 20.83 -43.42 -2.86
N PHE A 921 20.47 -42.89 -1.69
CA PHE A 921 20.04 -41.50 -1.55
C PHE A 921 21.13 -40.50 -1.94
N LEU A 922 22.36 -40.69 -1.46
CA LEU A 922 23.49 -39.81 -1.79
C LEU A 922 23.86 -39.91 -3.27
N ASN A 923 23.87 -41.12 -3.84
CA ASN A 923 24.11 -41.31 -5.27
C ASN A 923 23.03 -40.67 -6.15
N ARG A 924 21.78 -40.60 -5.69
CA ARG A 924 20.71 -39.88 -6.39
C ARG A 924 21.02 -38.39 -6.48
N ILE A 925 21.40 -37.74 -5.38
CA ILE A 925 21.81 -36.31 -5.38
C ILE A 925 22.98 -36.09 -6.35
N ILE A 926 23.98 -36.97 -6.33
CA ILE A 926 25.14 -36.88 -7.23
C ILE A 926 24.72 -37.02 -8.69
N SER A 927 23.86 -38.00 -8.99
CA SER A 927 23.41 -38.30 -10.35
C SER A 927 22.52 -37.20 -10.93
N LEU A 928 21.65 -36.57 -10.13
CA LEU A 928 20.80 -35.46 -10.56
C LEU A 928 21.65 -34.28 -11.07
N VAL A 929 22.73 -33.95 -10.37
CA VAL A 929 23.65 -32.88 -10.77
C VAL A 929 24.55 -33.27 -11.95
N GLU A 930 25.06 -34.51 -11.97
CA GLU A 930 26.03 -34.94 -12.99
C GLU A 930 25.40 -35.32 -14.33
N ASN A 931 24.16 -35.82 -14.34
CA ASN A 931 23.51 -36.34 -15.55
C ASN A 931 22.44 -35.40 -16.15
N GLY A 932 22.12 -34.28 -15.49
CA GLY A 932 21.25 -33.23 -16.03
C GLY A 932 19.82 -33.66 -16.36
N GLN A 933 19.31 -34.74 -15.76
CA GLN A 933 17.90 -35.14 -15.87
C GLN A 933 17.16 -34.75 -14.59
N GLY A 934 16.46 -33.62 -14.66
CA GLY A 934 15.37 -33.28 -13.74
C GLY A 934 14.09 -34.01 -14.12
#